data_AF-A0A532AS58-F1
#
_entry.id   AF-A0A532AS58-F1
#
_cell.length_a   1.000
_cell.length_b   1.000
_cell.length_c   1.000
_cell.angle_alpha   90.00
_cell.angle_beta   90.00
_cell.angle_gamma   90.00
#
_symmetry.space_group_name_H-M   'P 1'
#
loop_
_entity.id
_entity.type
_entity.pdbx_description
1 polymer ?
#
loop_
_entity_poly.entity_id
_entity_poly.type
_entity_poly.pdbx_seq_one_letter_code
_entity_poly.pdbx_strand_id
1 'polypeptide(L)'
;MPDFAHTWRLFLQSVWLQAGAMGLGATVLALSVGALAPATFTALDWTAYDTWLRHRTPVPVSPSLLLITRDHASETKFGTGPWDRAVLARFITAAHNSGANAIGLDHRIAQPSQAQLGGAASDALLLEATRTAGPVVYPYESESPLASEAMVLSHLLVSPSQDHVTRTVPLLAELGTVSVPAFGLALYKLAQPQANQTGTVALVNYAGDGSLGNLPTLSFAALWEALEAHHDEQLESWFTHKVVVFLPDPAPAATWLLPTGQSVSGSAIHLHLLNMLLTDNRVCQLGPLNSGLVTLLLASLVAWFLLHTGGSRSFLFAGALVLCYGGLVIAALALAHLVLPLALPLSALALVFVGATIWTHLTAGQRMVLLERDMLRVQQEAVAVREALVLRENRAEALQEDLDQARAAVAQSTGLQQDLSRSADTLRTELADVQAQEEAARQQLQDLGRELAGLRAVTESSSKLGDAELEQLRDECRRLGIVTQNHHLLGLFRDLKKGAKSQLPTLVLGEAGTGKELFARAIHLLSPRSGKPFIAVNMAAISPELFESELFGHVRGSFTGATMDRRGYFELAHHGTLFLDEIGDLRLEHQGKLLRVLQEKTFYRVGATTPTTVDVRVVAATNRDLQRGVSEGWFREDLYFRLKGLVFRLPPLQDRTDDIGLLAEHYLTGQAQQLGRETPKLTQEALDALIQHEWKGNIRELRQCLEQAVALAERPLLTKHDLRLQPATSTTSSDRARTPKILPEPAGDAAVLDCLR
;
A
#
# COMPACT_ATOMS: atom_id res chain seq x y z
N MET A 1 24.95 -8.71 19.83
CA MET A 1 23.83 -7.88 19.33
C MET A 1 22.78 -8.83 18.80
N PRO A 2 21.50 -8.70 19.18
CA PRO A 2 20.47 -9.62 18.70
C PRO A 2 20.44 -9.59 17.16
N ASP A 3 20.32 -10.76 16.55
CA ASP A 3 20.41 -10.98 15.11
C ASP A 3 19.37 -10.12 14.38
N PHE A 4 19.81 -9.00 13.79
CA PHE A 4 18.95 -8.06 13.05
C PHE A 4 18.17 -8.77 11.94
N ALA A 5 18.77 -9.80 11.34
CA ALA A 5 18.14 -10.62 10.33
C ALA A 5 16.94 -11.44 10.86
N HIS A 6 16.98 -11.92 12.10
CA HIS A 6 15.90 -12.71 12.69
C HIS A 6 14.71 -11.84 13.08
N THR A 7 15.00 -10.69 13.73
CA THR A 7 13.97 -9.72 14.10
C THR A 7 13.31 -9.09 12.88
N TRP A 8 14.08 -8.80 11.82
CA TRP A 8 13.55 -8.31 10.55
C TRP A 8 12.64 -9.33 9.84
N ARG A 9 12.95 -10.63 9.92
CA ARG A 9 12.07 -11.69 9.39
C ARG A 9 10.75 -11.78 10.13
N LEU A 10 10.77 -11.79 11.47
CA LEU A 10 9.54 -11.80 12.28
C LEU A 10 8.67 -10.56 12.00
N PHE A 11 9.31 -9.40 11.81
CA PHE A 11 8.62 -8.18 11.42
C PHE A 11 7.97 -8.30 10.04
N LEU A 12 8.69 -8.81 9.03
CA LEU A 12 8.15 -9.02 7.68
C LEU A 12 7.03 -10.08 7.60
N GLN A 13 7.04 -11.06 8.51
CA GLN A 13 6.04 -12.13 8.57
C GLN A 13 4.74 -11.71 9.28
N SER A 14 4.81 -10.81 10.28
CA SER A 14 3.61 -10.42 11.02
C SER A 14 2.98 -9.11 10.48
N VAL A 15 1.75 -9.22 9.96
CA VAL A 15 0.98 -8.07 9.47
C VAL A 15 0.63 -7.11 10.61
N TRP A 16 0.40 -7.63 11.81
CA TRP A 16 0.07 -6.83 12.99
C TRP A 16 1.21 -5.91 13.46
N LEU A 17 2.46 -6.38 13.48
CA LEU A 17 3.60 -5.52 13.85
C LEU A 17 3.83 -4.44 12.80
N GLN A 18 3.67 -4.76 11.51
CA GLN A 18 3.77 -3.78 10.43
C GLN A 18 2.70 -2.71 10.56
N ALA A 19 1.45 -3.12 10.78
CA ALA A 19 0.32 -2.22 10.96
C ALA A 19 0.50 -1.29 12.16
N GLY A 20 0.93 -1.82 13.31
CA GLY A 20 1.20 -1.02 14.51
C GLY A 20 2.35 -0.03 14.31
N ALA A 21 3.45 -0.46 13.68
CA ALA A 21 4.59 0.42 13.40
C ALA A 21 4.21 1.55 12.42
N MET A 22 3.44 1.23 11.38
CA MET A 22 2.94 2.22 10.43
C MET A 22 1.95 3.20 11.08
N GLY A 23 1.02 2.69 11.91
CA GLY A 23 0.08 3.52 12.66
C GLY A 23 0.79 4.48 13.62
N LEU A 24 1.81 4.00 14.33
CA LEU A 24 2.63 4.84 15.21
C LEU A 24 3.39 5.90 14.43
N GLY A 25 4.09 5.52 13.36
CA GLY A 25 4.84 6.46 12.51
C GLY A 25 3.93 7.54 11.90
N ALA A 26 2.76 7.15 11.40
CA ALA A 26 1.78 8.08 10.84
C ALA A 26 1.20 9.03 11.91
N THR A 27 0.97 8.54 13.13
CA THR A 27 0.48 9.38 14.24
C THR A 27 1.51 10.41 14.67
N VAL A 28 2.79 10.03 14.77
CA VAL A 28 3.89 10.96 15.11
C VAL A 28 4.09 12.01 14.01
N LEU A 29 4.03 11.61 12.74
CA LEU A 29 4.09 12.53 11.61
C LEU A 29 2.88 13.46 11.57
N ALA A 30 1.67 12.97 11.81
CA ALA A 30 0.46 13.79 11.90
C ALA A 30 0.55 14.84 13.01
N LEU A 31 1.06 14.46 14.19
CA LEU A 31 1.35 15.40 15.29
C LEU A 31 2.38 16.47 14.88
N SER A 32 3.42 16.07 14.15
CA SER A 32 4.45 16.98 13.66
C SER A 32 3.91 17.97 12.62
N VAL A 33 3.06 17.51 11.69
CA VAL A 33 2.37 18.36 10.70
C VAL A 33 1.40 19.30 11.40
N GLY A 34 0.64 18.81 12.39
CA GLY A 34 -0.24 19.64 13.21
C GLY A 34 0.51 20.75 13.96
N ALA A 35 1.73 20.48 14.43
CA ALA A 35 2.58 21.50 15.06
C ALA A 35 3.07 22.57 14.07
N LEU A 36 3.26 22.23 12.79
CA LEU A 36 3.68 23.16 11.74
C LEU A 36 2.52 24.02 11.21
N ALA A 37 1.30 23.51 11.22
CA ALA A 37 0.12 24.21 10.71
C ALA A 37 -1.05 24.22 11.71
N PRO A 38 -0.85 24.76 12.93
CA PRO A 38 -1.76 24.54 14.04
C PRO A 38 -3.13 25.21 13.81
N ALA A 39 -3.18 26.36 13.14
CA ALA A 39 -4.44 27.05 12.82
C ALA A 39 -5.36 26.22 11.90
N THR A 40 -4.76 25.51 10.93
CA THR A 40 -5.53 24.65 10.00
C THR A 40 -6.10 23.42 10.70
N PHE A 41 -5.31 22.80 11.59
CA PHE A 41 -5.76 21.66 12.38
C PHE A 41 -6.86 22.07 13.35
N THR A 42 -6.71 23.21 14.04
CA THR A 42 -7.75 23.72 14.93
C THR A 42 -9.04 24.02 14.16
N ALA A 43 -8.96 24.67 12.99
CA ALA A 43 -10.15 24.96 12.20
C ALA A 43 -10.89 23.68 11.80
N LEU A 44 -10.16 22.66 11.31
CA LEU A 44 -10.71 21.36 10.93
C LEU A 44 -11.35 20.62 12.11
N ASP A 45 -10.68 20.55 13.26
CA ASP A 45 -11.21 19.91 14.48
C ASP A 45 -12.53 20.54 14.93
N TRP A 46 -12.64 21.87 14.81
CA TRP A 46 -13.84 22.59 15.22
C TRP A 46 -14.94 22.63 14.15
N THR A 47 -14.67 22.31 12.88
CA THR A 47 -15.71 22.41 11.83
C THR A 47 -16.95 21.59 12.12
N ALA A 48 -16.79 20.36 12.65
CA ALA A 48 -17.93 19.49 12.96
C ALA A 48 -18.76 20.06 14.11
N TYR A 49 -18.09 20.56 15.14
CA TYR A 49 -18.71 21.21 16.29
C TYR A 49 -19.44 22.50 15.89
N ASP A 50 -18.79 23.40 15.15
CA ASP A 50 -19.37 24.68 14.72
C ASP A 50 -20.57 24.45 13.80
N THR A 51 -20.48 23.48 12.88
CA THR A 51 -21.57 23.13 11.97
C THR A 51 -22.76 22.56 12.74
N TRP A 52 -22.51 21.66 13.69
CA TRP A 52 -23.54 21.12 14.56
C TRP A 52 -24.19 22.22 15.40
N LEU A 53 -23.40 23.14 15.96
CA LEU A 53 -23.91 24.25 16.78
C LEU A 53 -24.86 25.17 15.99
N ARG A 54 -24.60 25.38 14.69
CA ARG A 54 -25.46 26.18 13.80
C ARG A 54 -26.77 25.49 13.40
N HIS A 55 -26.78 24.17 13.29
CA HIS A 55 -27.93 23.42 12.74
C HIS A 55 -28.76 22.68 13.80
N ARG A 56 -28.25 22.54 15.01
CA ARG A 56 -28.98 21.91 16.11
C ARG A 56 -30.17 22.75 16.57
N THR A 57 -31.09 22.11 17.27
CA THR A 57 -32.13 22.79 18.03
C THR A 57 -31.52 23.66 19.14
N PRO A 58 -32.06 24.86 19.41
CA PRO A 58 -31.59 25.71 20.49
C PRO A 58 -31.57 24.98 21.83
N VAL A 59 -30.50 25.20 22.61
CA VAL A 59 -30.36 24.63 23.95
C VAL A 59 -31.42 25.23 24.88
N PRO A 60 -32.06 24.43 25.75
CA PRO A 60 -32.98 24.96 26.74
C PRO A 60 -32.30 25.99 27.63
N VAL A 61 -33.06 27.01 28.01
CA VAL A 61 -32.59 28.07 28.89
C VAL A 61 -33.03 27.75 30.31
N SER A 62 -32.14 27.90 31.29
CA SER A 62 -32.50 27.61 32.67
C SER A 62 -33.54 28.61 33.18
N PRO A 63 -34.68 28.17 33.74
CA PRO A 63 -35.65 29.07 34.36
C PRO A 63 -35.12 29.70 35.65
N SER A 64 -33.99 29.21 36.16
CA SER A 64 -33.29 29.75 37.32
C SER A 64 -32.31 30.88 36.98
N LEU A 65 -32.16 31.25 35.70
CA LEU A 65 -31.37 32.39 35.27
C LEU A 65 -32.31 33.56 34.96
N LEU A 66 -31.94 34.78 35.35
CA LEU A 66 -32.62 36.01 34.94
C LEU A 66 -31.58 37.10 34.64
N LEU A 67 -31.63 37.67 33.45
CA LEU A 67 -30.77 38.77 33.04
C LEU A 67 -31.53 40.08 33.11
N ILE A 68 -30.93 41.10 33.70
CA ILE A 68 -31.48 42.45 33.70
C ILE A 68 -30.63 43.29 32.78
N THR A 69 -31.22 43.69 31.66
CA THR A 69 -30.54 44.29 30.53
C THR A 69 -30.97 45.74 30.34
N ARG A 70 -30.03 46.55 29.87
CA ARG A 70 -30.28 47.93 29.48
C ARG A 70 -30.91 47.97 28.09
N ASP A 71 -32.19 48.30 28.05
CA ASP A 71 -32.96 48.49 26.82
C ASP A 71 -33.21 49.98 26.54
N HIS A 72 -33.84 50.27 25.40
CA HIS A 72 -34.16 51.64 25.00
C HIS A 72 -35.03 52.37 26.05
N ALA A 73 -35.97 51.68 26.69
CA ALA A 73 -36.80 52.27 27.75
C ALA A 73 -35.95 52.68 28.96
N SER A 74 -35.00 51.83 29.35
CA SER A 74 -34.04 52.13 30.43
C SER A 74 -33.14 53.32 30.08
N GLU A 75 -32.69 53.42 28.84
CA GLU A 75 -31.90 54.58 28.39
C GLU A 75 -32.70 55.88 28.41
N THR A 76 -33.98 55.84 28.04
CA THR A 76 -34.84 57.04 28.13
C THR A 76 -35.07 57.49 29.57
N LYS A 77 -35.08 56.55 30.54
CA LYS A 77 -35.36 56.84 31.95
C LYS A 77 -34.11 57.24 32.74
N PHE A 78 -32.98 56.58 32.50
CA PHE A 78 -31.74 56.77 33.27
C PHE A 78 -30.61 57.45 32.48
N GLY A 79 -30.83 57.75 31.20
CA GLY A 79 -29.83 58.30 30.28
C GLY A 79 -29.02 57.24 29.55
N THR A 80 -28.28 57.67 28.52
CA THR A 80 -27.42 56.83 27.64
C THR A 80 -25.97 56.69 28.15
N GLY A 81 -25.59 57.43 29.19
CA GLY A 81 -24.27 57.38 29.82
C GLY A 81 -24.17 56.40 30.99
N PRO A 82 -23.05 56.39 31.74
CA PRO A 82 -22.96 55.66 33.00
C PRO A 82 -24.03 56.15 33.99
N TRP A 83 -24.63 55.23 34.73
CA TRP A 83 -25.71 55.53 35.67
C TRP A 83 -25.17 55.85 37.07
N ASP A 84 -25.99 56.54 37.85
CA ASP A 84 -25.75 56.75 39.28
C ASP A 84 -25.70 55.38 39.99
N ARG A 85 -24.59 55.06 40.66
CA ARG A 85 -24.38 53.79 41.36
C ARG A 85 -25.37 53.55 42.50
N ALA A 86 -26.03 54.59 43.02
CA ALA A 86 -27.11 54.48 43.99
C ALA A 86 -28.36 53.80 43.40
N VAL A 87 -28.59 53.94 42.09
CA VAL A 87 -29.66 53.23 41.36
C VAL A 87 -29.33 51.73 41.31
N LEU A 88 -28.08 51.38 41.01
CA LEU A 88 -27.61 49.99 41.03
C LEU A 88 -27.69 49.37 42.43
N ALA A 89 -27.32 50.14 43.47
CA ALA A 89 -27.44 49.72 44.87
C ALA A 89 -28.87 49.32 45.22
N ARG A 90 -29.87 50.12 44.81
CA ARG A 90 -31.29 49.83 45.03
C ARG A 90 -31.73 48.53 44.33
N PHE A 91 -31.29 48.31 43.09
CA PHE A 91 -31.62 47.08 42.37
C PHE A 91 -31.04 45.82 43.03
N ILE A 92 -29.80 45.89 43.50
CA ILE A 92 -29.13 44.78 44.19
C ILE A 92 -29.84 44.47 45.52
N THR A 93 -30.16 45.49 46.32
CA THR A 93 -30.90 45.32 47.58
C THR A 93 -32.29 44.72 47.33
N ALA A 94 -32.98 45.16 46.28
CA ALA A 94 -34.28 44.59 45.91
C ALA A 94 -34.17 43.10 45.53
N ALA A 95 -33.23 42.74 44.65
CA ALA A 95 -33.06 41.35 44.25
C ALA A 95 -32.70 40.44 45.45
N HIS A 96 -31.88 40.93 46.38
CA HIS A 96 -31.55 40.19 47.59
C HIS A 96 -32.75 40.01 48.53
N ASN A 97 -33.48 41.09 48.82
CA ASN A 97 -34.64 41.03 49.69
C ASN A 97 -35.76 40.14 49.13
N SER A 98 -35.87 40.07 47.80
CA SER A 98 -36.82 39.20 47.09
C SER A 98 -36.31 37.75 46.88
N GLY A 99 -35.23 37.34 47.54
CA GLY A 99 -34.82 35.92 47.60
C GLY A 99 -33.98 35.40 46.42
N ALA A 100 -33.20 36.25 45.75
CA ALA A 100 -32.23 35.81 44.75
C ALA A 100 -31.16 34.88 45.34
N ASN A 101 -30.85 33.78 44.65
CA ASN A 101 -29.86 32.78 45.09
C ASN A 101 -28.42 33.28 44.92
N ALA A 102 -28.15 34.03 43.85
CA ALA A 102 -26.86 34.65 43.57
C ALA A 102 -27.07 35.90 42.71
N ILE A 103 -26.25 36.93 42.93
CA ILE A 103 -26.36 38.20 42.21
C ILE A 103 -25.04 38.45 41.47
N GLY A 104 -25.14 38.63 40.16
CA GLY A 104 -24.04 39.06 39.29
C GLY A 104 -24.21 40.51 38.87
N LEU A 105 -23.11 41.26 38.84
CA LEU A 105 -23.08 42.64 38.35
C LEU A 105 -21.95 42.79 37.33
N ASP A 106 -22.29 42.96 36.04
CA ASP A 106 -21.33 43.28 34.98
C ASP A 106 -21.14 44.80 34.90
N HIS A 107 -20.55 45.38 35.96
CA HIS A 107 -20.22 46.81 36.03
C HIS A 107 -18.79 47.01 36.52
N ARG A 108 -18.05 47.89 35.86
CA ARG A 108 -16.65 48.18 36.19
C ARG A 108 -16.55 49.25 37.29
N ILE A 109 -15.97 48.88 38.44
CA ILE A 109 -15.85 49.76 39.61
C ILE A 109 -14.48 50.50 39.65
N ALA A 110 -13.64 50.39 38.62
CA ALA A 110 -12.25 50.87 38.67
C ALA A 110 -12.05 52.38 38.87
N GLN A 111 -13.04 53.22 38.53
CA GLN A 111 -12.96 54.66 38.76
C GLN A 111 -14.04 55.12 39.75
N PRO A 112 -13.74 56.10 40.63
CA PRO A 112 -14.76 56.71 41.49
C PRO A 112 -15.84 57.36 40.63
N SER A 113 -17.10 57.31 41.08
CA SER A 113 -18.20 57.94 40.34
C SER A 113 -17.94 59.45 40.18
N GLN A 114 -18.24 59.98 38.99
CA GLN A 114 -18.14 61.42 38.75
C GLN A 114 -19.10 62.17 39.69
N ALA A 115 -18.73 63.39 40.11
CA ALA A 115 -19.56 64.17 41.04
C ALA A 115 -20.99 64.43 40.51
N GLN A 116 -21.18 64.44 39.18
CA GLN A 116 -22.49 64.61 38.53
C GLN A 116 -23.36 63.33 38.55
N LEU A 117 -22.78 62.18 38.91
CA LEU A 117 -23.42 60.86 38.95
C LEU A 117 -23.43 60.31 40.38
N GLY A 118 -23.63 61.19 41.37
CA GLY A 118 -23.73 60.85 42.79
C GLY A 118 -22.40 60.74 43.54
N GLY A 119 -21.25 60.80 42.85
CA GLY A 119 -19.92 60.89 43.47
C GLY A 119 -19.63 59.79 44.52
N ALA A 120 -18.80 60.12 45.51
CA ALA A 120 -18.40 59.18 46.56
C ALA A 120 -19.56 58.66 47.43
N ALA A 121 -20.66 59.40 47.55
CA ALA A 121 -21.84 58.97 48.31
C ALA A 121 -22.54 57.80 47.61
N SER A 122 -22.63 57.87 46.28
CA SER A 122 -23.19 56.81 45.44
C SER A 122 -22.32 55.55 45.44
N ASP A 123 -21.00 55.72 45.42
CA ASP A 123 -20.03 54.61 45.57
C ASP A 123 -20.19 53.91 46.92
N ALA A 124 -20.36 54.67 48.00
CA ALA A 124 -20.58 54.13 49.33
C ALA A 124 -21.89 53.33 49.44
N LEU A 125 -22.98 53.80 48.82
CA LEU A 125 -24.26 53.09 48.78
C LEU A 125 -24.16 51.77 48.01
N LEU A 126 -23.46 51.76 46.88
CA LEU A 126 -23.24 50.52 46.11
C LEU A 126 -22.38 49.53 46.89
N LEU A 127 -21.28 49.99 47.51
CA LEU A 127 -20.45 49.13 48.34
C LEU A 127 -21.21 48.56 49.53
N GLU A 128 -22.02 49.38 50.21
CA GLU A 128 -22.85 48.91 51.32
C GLU A 128 -23.87 47.89 50.82
N ALA A 129 -24.61 48.18 49.75
CA ALA A 129 -25.54 47.24 49.15
C ALA A 129 -24.86 45.91 48.80
N THR A 130 -23.67 45.91 48.19
CA THR A 130 -22.95 44.67 47.87
C THR A 130 -22.46 43.88 49.09
N ARG A 131 -22.24 44.54 50.23
CA ARG A 131 -21.88 43.88 51.50
C ARG A 131 -23.08 43.29 52.19
N THR A 132 -24.23 43.97 52.15
CA THR A 132 -25.47 43.51 52.79
C THR A 132 -26.18 42.45 51.95
N ALA A 133 -26.18 42.61 50.63
CA ALA A 133 -26.97 41.84 49.68
C ALA A 133 -26.30 40.51 49.28
N GLY A 134 -26.01 39.62 50.23
CA GLY A 134 -25.50 38.27 49.95
C GLY A 134 -24.22 38.22 49.08
N PRO A 135 -23.82 37.06 48.53
CA PRO A 135 -22.60 36.96 47.75
C PRO A 135 -22.82 37.53 46.34
N VAL A 136 -22.41 38.79 46.14
CA VAL A 136 -22.42 39.47 44.83
C VAL A 136 -21.11 39.19 44.09
N VAL A 137 -21.22 38.82 42.81
CA VAL A 137 -20.07 38.58 41.91
C VAL A 137 -19.97 39.70 40.88
N TYR A 138 -18.77 40.23 40.66
CA TYR A 138 -18.50 41.24 39.64
C TYR A 138 -17.13 41.01 38.98
N PRO A 139 -16.94 41.48 37.74
CA PRO A 139 -15.67 41.34 37.04
C PRO A 139 -14.56 42.17 37.70
N TYR A 140 -13.39 41.55 37.85
CA TYR A 140 -12.16 42.14 38.38
C TYR A 140 -11.41 42.91 37.28
N GLU A 141 -10.65 43.95 37.64
CA GLU A 141 -9.75 44.67 36.75
C GLU A 141 -8.36 44.80 37.42
N SER A 142 -7.29 44.70 36.63
CA SER A 142 -5.91 44.57 37.11
C SER A 142 -5.36 45.75 37.92
N GLU A 143 -6.04 46.90 37.90
CA GLU A 143 -5.60 48.15 38.52
C GLU A 143 -6.11 48.36 39.96
N SER A 144 -6.97 47.46 40.49
CA SER A 144 -7.57 47.60 41.82
C SER A 144 -7.01 46.59 42.84
N PRO A 145 -6.69 47.00 44.09
CA PRO A 145 -6.27 46.06 45.13
C PRO A 145 -7.40 45.10 45.54
N LEU A 146 -7.05 43.82 45.71
CA LEU A 146 -7.97 42.75 46.16
C LEU A 146 -8.50 43.07 47.57
N ALA A 147 -9.80 43.36 47.70
CA ALA A 147 -10.46 43.51 49.01
C ALA A 147 -10.86 42.13 49.57
N SER A 148 -10.69 41.94 50.88
CA SER A 148 -10.85 40.63 51.55
C SER A 148 -12.31 40.19 51.77
N GLU A 149 -12.47 38.87 51.74
CA GLU A 149 -13.50 38.02 52.36
C GLU A 149 -14.95 37.99 51.82
N ALA A 150 -15.47 38.95 51.06
CA ALA A 150 -16.89 38.90 50.63
C ALA A 150 -17.15 38.91 49.11
N MET A 151 -16.13 39.01 48.26
CA MET A 151 -16.31 39.27 46.83
C MET A 151 -15.50 38.28 45.98
N VAL A 152 -16.19 37.50 45.15
CA VAL A 152 -15.51 36.67 44.12
C VAL A 152 -15.24 37.56 42.92
N LEU A 153 -13.99 38.01 42.85
CA LEU A 153 -13.42 38.88 41.83
C LEU A 153 -13.16 38.06 40.57
N SER A 154 -13.69 38.39 39.38
CA SER A 154 -13.49 37.59 38.15
C SER A 154 -12.78 38.37 37.03
N HIS A 155 -11.53 38.05 36.71
CA HIS A 155 -10.91 38.49 35.45
C HIS A 155 -10.30 37.29 34.77
N LEU A 156 -11.07 36.72 33.86
CA LEU A 156 -10.64 35.56 33.13
C LEU A 156 -10.65 35.91 31.64
N LEU A 157 -9.46 35.84 31.04
CA LEU A 157 -9.27 36.16 29.64
C LEU A 157 -10.00 35.11 28.80
N VAL A 158 -11.06 35.55 28.15
CA VAL A 158 -11.67 34.79 27.07
C VAL A 158 -10.67 34.76 25.92
N SER A 159 -10.01 33.61 25.76
CA SER A 159 -9.02 33.41 24.70
C SER A 159 -9.72 32.84 23.46
N PRO A 160 -9.62 33.52 22.30
CA PRO A 160 -10.03 32.90 21.06
C PRO A 160 -9.08 31.74 20.73
N SER A 161 -9.60 30.75 19.99
CA SER A 161 -8.77 29.73 19.36
C SER A 161 -7.83 30.36 18.31
N GLN A 162 -6.91 29.58 17.75
CA GLN A 162 -5.95 30.07 16.74
C GLN A 162 -6.62 30.58 15.45
N ASP A 163 -7.87 30.23 15.22
CA ASP A 163 -8.73 30.72 14.14
C ASP A 163 -9.54 31.98 14.51
N HIS A 164 -9.23 32.62 15.63
CA HIS A 164 -9.89 33.81 16.17
C HIS A 164 -11.37 33.62 16.58
N VAL A 165 -11.85 32.38 16.70
CA VAL A 165 -13.22 32.08 17.14
C VAL A 165 -13.21 31.56 18.58
N THR A 166 -14.09 32.10 19.42
CA THR A 166 -14.15 31.74 20.83
C THR A 166 -15.06 30.56 21.09
N ARG A 167 -14.51 29.48 21.65
CA ARG A 167 -15.24 28.25 21.97
C ARG A 167 -15.08 27.80 23.41
N THR A 168 -14.03 28.27 24.08
CA THR A 168 -13.63 27.81 25.41
C THR A 168 -13.44 28.95 26.37
N VAL A 169 -13.73 28.69 27.64
CA VAL A 169 -13.48 29.62 28.74
C VAL A 169 -12.62 28.89 29.79
N PRO A 170 -11.44 29.41 30.15
CA PRO A 170 -10.71 28.89 31.30
C PRO A 170 -11.60 28.92 32.55
N LEU A 171 -11.59 27.88 33.37
CA LEU A 171 -12.46 27.81 34.56
C LEU A 171 -11.84 28.56 35.75
N LEU A 172 -10.51 28.63 35.78
CA LEU A 172 -9.72 29.32 36.80
C LEU A 172 -8.59 30.10 36.09
N ALA A 173 -8.32 31.31 36.55
CA ALA A 173 -7.19 32.15 36.14
C ALA A 173 -6.24 32.37 37.32
N GLU A 174 -4.94 32.25 37.10
CA GLU A 174 -3.93 32.53 38.11
C GLU A 174 -3.50 34.01 38.02
N LEU A 175 -3.82 34.80 39.04
CA LEU A 175 -3.44 36.20 39.19
C LEU A 175 -2.46 36.29 40.37
N GLY A 176 -1.16 36.21 40.07
CA GLY A 176 -0.12 36.15 41.11
C GLY A 176 -0.22 34.87 41.94
N THR A 177 -0.49 34.98 43.24
CA THR A 177 -0.67 33.83 44.15
C THR A 177 -2.13 33.41 44.34
N VAL A 178 -3.08 34.08 43.68
CA VAL A 178 -4.52 33.87 43.87
C VAL A 178 -5.13 33.24 42.61
N SER A 179 -5.89 32.15 42.79
CA SER A 179 -6.68 31.54 41.73
C SER A 179 -8.09 32.11 41.73
N VAL A 180 -8.52 32.63 40.58
CA VAL A 180 -9.78 33.34 40.38
C VAL A 180 -10.69 32.53 39.45
N PRO A 181 -11.94 32.20 39.84
CA PRO A 181 -12.87 31.49 38.98
C PRO A 181 -13.45 32.37 37.86
N ALA A 182 -13.85 31.74 36.75
CA ALA A 182 -14.64 32.38 35.70
C ALA A 182 -15.93 32.98 36.27
N PHE A 183 -16.37 34.14 35.75
CA PHE A 183 -17.58 34.84 36.22
C PHE A 183 -18.82 33.92 36.28
N GLY A 184 -19.11 33.20 35.20
CA GLY A 184 -20.22 32.24 35.16
C GLY A 184 -20.05 31.05 36.12
N LEU A 185 -18.81 30.57 36.33
CA LEU A 185 -18.53 29.49 37.28
C LEU A 185 -18.72 29.94 38.73
N ALA A 186 -18.31 31.18 39.06
CA ALA A 186 -18.48 31.77 40.39
C ALA A 186 -19.97 31.86 40.76
N LEU A 187 -20.78 32.40 39.86
CA LEU A 187 -22.24 32.47 40.04
C LEU A 187 -22.87 31.08 40.19
N TYR A 188 -22.42 30.11 39.39
CA TYR A 188 -22.89 28.72 39.51
C TYR A 188 -22.54 28.09 40.86
N LYS A 189 -21.31 28.28 41.37
CA LYS A 189 -20.90 27.75 42.69
C LYS A 189 -21.68 28.37 43.84
N LEU A 190 -22.04 29.65 43.75
CA LEU A 190 -22.88 30.30 44.76
C LEU A 190 -24.32 29.77 44.73
N ALA A 191 -24.87 29.55 43.53
CA ALA A 191 -26.19 28.98 43.36
C ALA A 191 -26.26 27.48 43.74
N GLN A 192 -25.17 26.73 43.53
CA GLN A 192 -25.04 25.30 43.81
C GLN A 192 -23.71 24.97 44.54
N PRO A 193 -23.64 25.16 45.87
CA PRO A 193 -22.39 25.05 46.64
C PRO A 193 -21.74 23.65 46.65
N GLN A 194 -22.53 22.59 46.40
CA GLN A 194 -22.04 21.21 46.42
C GLN A 194 -21.48 20.74 45.06
N ALA A 195 -21.52 21.57 44.02
CA ALA A 195 -21.11 21.17 42.68
C ALA A 195 -19.58 21.22 42.52
N ASN A 196 -18.97 20.04 42.40
CA ASN A 196 -17.55 19.92 42.08
C ASN A 196 -17.33 19.99 40.56
N GLN A 197 -16.41 20.84 40.11
CA GLN A 197 -15.99 20.89 38.71
C GLN A 197 -14.57 20.39 38.55
N THR A 198 -14.41 19.45 37.61
CA THR A 198 -13.13 18.88 37.22
C THR A 198 -12.72 19.46 35.87
N GLY A 199 -11.55 20.10 35.82
CA GLY A 199 -10.98 20.63 34.57
C GLY A 199 -10.45 22.05 34.70
N THR A 200 -9.57 22.42 33.77
CA THR A 200 -8.95 23.75 33.69
C THR A 200 -9.67 24.66 32.70
N VAL A 201 -10.39 24.10 31.74
CA VAL A 201 -11.08 24.80 30.64
C VAL A 201 -12.42 24.12 30.38
N ALA A 202 -13.46 24.90 30.13
CA ALA A 202 -14.76 24.40 29.68
C ALA A 202 -15.06 24.86 28.25
N LEU A 203 -15.64 23.97 27.46
CA LEU A 203 -16.26 24.34 26.20
C LEU A 203 -17.59 25.03 26.49
N VAL A 204 -17.93 26.09 25.75
CA VAL A 204 -19.19 26.82 25.97
C VAL A 204 -20.27 26.29 25.04
N ASN A 205 -21.45 26.02 25.60
CA ASN A 205 -22.60 25.56 24.84
C ASN A 205 -23.60 26.70 24.61
N TYR A 206 -23.44 27.44 23.51
CA TYR A 206 -24.21 28.68 23.25
C TYR A 206 -25.71 28.43 22.98
N ALA A 207 -26.58 29.20 23.63
CA ALA A 207 -28.03 29.16 23.37
C ALA A 207 -28.42 30.00 22.14
N GLY A 208 -29.19 29.39 21.23
CA GLY A 208 -29.61 30.02 19.96
C GLY A 208 -28.42 30.44 19.10
N ASP A 209 -28.41 31.70 18.66
CA ASP A 209 -27.30 32.30 17.88
C ASP A 209 -26.15 32.81 18.77
N GLY A 210 -26.21 32.59 20.08
CA GLY A 210 -25.22 33.07 21.05
C GLY A 210 -25.42 34.53 21.48
N SER A 211 -26.42 35.23 20.94
CA SER A 211 -26.81 36.55 21.45
C SER A 211 -27.44 36.47 22.86
N LEU A 212 -27.44 37.59 23.58
CA LEU A 212 -28.10 37.71 24.88
C LEU A 212 -29.64 37.65 24.77
N GLY A 213 -30.20 37.95 23.61
CA GLY A 213 -31.66 37.98 23.41
C GLY A 213 -32.34 36.61 23.49
N ASN A 214 -31.58 35.51 23.39
CA ASN A 214 -32.11 34.16 23.57
C ASN A 214 -32.15 33.73 25.04
N LEU A 215 -31.53 34.49 25.94
CA LEU A 215 -31.58 34.26 27.38
C LEU A 215 -32.77 35.03 27.98
N PRO A 216 -33.23 34.68 29.20
CA PRO A 216 -34.42 35.29 29.77
C PRO A 216 -34.05 36.68 30.30
N THR A 217 -34.51 37.72 29.60
CA THR A 217 -34.18 39.11 29.88
C THR A 217 -35.36 39.89 30.46
N LEU A 218 -35.08 40.76 31.42
CA LEU A 218 -35.95 41.81 31.95
C LEU A 218 -35.25 43.16 31.73
N SER A 219 -36.01 44.24 31.51
CA SER A 219 -35.42 45.57 31.38
C SER A 219 -35.27 46.27 32.73
N PHE A 220 -34.25 47.12 32.87
CA PHE A 220 -34.10 47.96 34.07
C PHE A 220 -35.28 48.92 34.28
N ALA A 221 -35.89 49.42 33.20
CA ALA A 221 -37.08 50.26 33.28
C ALA A 221 -38.27 49.53 33.92
N ALA A 222 -38.55 48.29 33.49
CA ALA A 222 -39.63 47.47 34.06
C ALA A 222 -39.37 47.12 35.53
N LEU A 223 -38.11 46.82 35.88
CA LEU A 223 -37.73 46.57 37.27
C LEU A 223 -37.94 47.82 38.14
N TRP A 224 -37.55 48.99 37.64
CA TRP A 224 -37.71 50.23 38.38
C TRP A 224 -39.17 50.63 38.57
N GLU A 225 -40.02 50.43 37.56
CA GLU A 225 -41.47 50.65 37.70
C GLU A 225 -42.09 49.75 38.76
N ALA A 226 -41.70 48.47 38.81
CA ALA A 226 -42.15 47.54 39.84
C ALA A 226 -41.69 47.97 41.25
N LEU A 227 -40.48 48.54 41.37
CA LEU A 227 -39.95 49.07 42.63
C LEU A 227 -40.65 50.36 43.08
N GLU A 228 -40.99 51.26 42.15
CA GLU A 228 -41.75 52.48 42.45
C GLU A 228 -43.20 52.18 42.83
N ALA A 229 -43.79 51.16 42.20
CA ALA A 229 -45.16 50.73 42.47
C ALA A 229 -45.31 49.84 43.71
N HIS A 230 -44.21 49.48 44.40
CA HIS A 230 -44.21 48.56 45.55
C HIS A 230 -44.89 47.20 45.26
N HIS A 231 -44.68 46.65 44.07
CA HIS A 231 -45.26 45.36 43.67
C HIS A 231 -44.41 44.16 44.15
N ASP A 232 -44.45 43.90 45.45
CA ASP A 232 -43.58 42.89 46.10
C ASP A 232 -43.80 41.46 45.54
N GLU A 233 -45.05 41.06 45.24
CA GLU A 233 -45.35 39.75 44.62
C GLU A 233 -44.69 39.58 43.24
N GLN A 234 -44.63 40.67 42.46
CA GLN A 234 -44.03 40.66 41.13
C GLN A 234 -42.51 40.53 41.23
N LEU A 235 -41.88 41.23 42.20
CA LEU A 235 -40.45 41.15 42.48
C LEU A 235 -40.05 39.76 43.01
N GLU A 236 -40.84 39.18 43.92
CA GLU A 236 -40.63 37.80 44.40
C GLU A 236 -40.72 36.79 43.24
N SER A 237 -41.70 36.93 42.33
CA SER A 237 -41.82 36.05 41.16
C SER A 237 -40.60 36.10 40.23
N TRP A 238 -39.96 37.27 40.14
CA TRP A 238 -38.79 37.48 39.31
C TRP A 238 -37.52 36.93 39.94
N PHE A 239 -37.33 37.09 41.25
CA PHE A 239 -36.05 36.83 41.90
C PHE A 239 -35.96 35.54 42.72
N THR A 240 -37.07 35.04 43.24
CA THR A 240 -37.07 33.87 44.15
C THR A 240 -36.40 32.66 43.51
N HIS A 241 -35.35 32.15 44.16
CA HIS A 241 -34.56 30.99 43.73
C HIS A 241 -33.85 31.13 42.37
N LYS A 242 -33.66 32.36 41.87
CA LYS A 242 -32.95 32.62 40.60
C LYS A 242 -31.58 33.24 40.82
N VAL A 243 -30.68 32.98 39.87
CA VAL A 243 -29.42 33.69 39.66
C VAL A 243 -29.71 34.90 38.79
N VAL A 244 -29.48 36.08 39.35
CA VAL A 244 -29.83 37.36 38.74
C VAL A 244 -28.57 38.04 38.29
N VAL A 245 -28.47 38.44 37.01
CA VAL A 245 -27.31 39.16 36.51
C VAL A 245 -27.71 40.52 35.94
N PHE A 246 -27.14 41.58 36.49
CA PHE A 246 -27.33 42.96 36.06
C PHE A 246 -26.27 43.34 35.02
N LEU A 247 -26.71 43.82 33.86
CA LEU A 247 -25.88 44.29 32.75
C LEU A 247 -26.13 45.79 32.48
N PRO A 248 -25.65 46.70 33.36
CA PRO A 248 -25.98 48.14 33.31
C PRO A 248 -25.17 48.95 32.28
N ASP A 249 -24.00 48.46 31.90
CA ASP A 249 -23.14 49.13 30.94
C ASP A 249 -23.57 48.80 29.50
N PRO A 250 -23.49 49.76 28.55
CA PRO A 250 -23.72 49.46 27.14
C PRO A 250 -22.68 48.44 26.63
N ALA A 251 -23.02 47.72 25.56
CA ALA A 251 -22.20 46.65 25.00
C ALA A 251 -20.70 47.03 24.94
N PRO A 252 -19.79 46.22 25.51
CA PRO A 252 -18.40 46.61 25.71
C PRO A 252 -17.60 46.74 24.39
N ALA A 253 -16.52 47.52 24.46
CA ALA A 253 -15.65 47.86 23.32
C ALA A 253 -14.90 46.67 22.68
N ALA A 254 -14.77 45.55 23.38
CA ALA A 254 -14.17 44.33 22.84
C ALA A 254 -15.26 43.31 22.56
N THR A 255 -15.32 42.83 21.32
CA THR A 255 -16.25 41.78 20.88
C THR A 255 -15.47 40.55 20.42
N TRP A 256 -15.98 39.38 20.77
CA TRP A 256 -15.42 38.09 20.40
C TRP A 256 -16.31 37.44 19.35
N LEU A 257 -15.69 36.80 18.36
CA LEU A 257 -16.40 36.09 17.31
C LEU A 257 -16.84 34.71 17.79
N LEU A 258 -18.13 34.42 17.67
CA LEU A 258 -18.71 33.12 18.00
C LEU A 258 -18.72 32.18 16.80
N PRO A 259 -18.83 30.85 17.03
CA PRO A 259 -19.05 29.87 15.95
C PRO A 259 -20.29 30.15 15.09
N THR A 260 -21.30 30.81 15.66
CA THR A 260 -22.53 31.23 14.98
C THR A 260 -22.34 32.44 14.06
N GLY A 261 -21.18 33.08 14.10
CA GLY A 261 -20.87 34.29 13.32
C GLY A 261 -21.24 35.60 14.03
N GLN A 262 -21.88 35.54 15.21
CA GLN A 262 -22.20 36.71 16.00
C GLN A 262 -20.96 37.23 16.74
N SER A 263 -20.86 38.54 16.88
CA SER A 263 -19.83 39.20 17.71
C SER A 263 -20.46 39.59 19.04
N VAL A 264 -20.01 39.00 20.15
CA VAL A 264 -20.61 39.18 21.48
C VAL A 264 -19.60 39.67 22.50
N SER A 265 -20.08 40.19 23.63
CA SER A 265 -19.23 40.56 24.78
C SER A 265 -18.70 39.34 25.52
N GLY A 266 -17.64 39.54 26.31
CA GLY A 266 -17.02 38.49 27.11
C GLY A 266 -17.96 38.06 28.22
N SER A 267 -18.71 39.00 28.79
CA SER A 267 -19.79 38.71 29.74
C SER A 267 -20.88 37.82 29.13
N ALA A 268 -21.27 38.03 27.88
CA ALA A 268 -22.23 37.16 27.20
C ALA A 268 -21.72 35.71 27.11
N ILE A 269 -20.43 35.50 26.84
CA ILE A 269 -19.82 34.16 26.79
C ILE A 269 -19.86 33.49 28.18
N HIS A 270 -19.57 34.25 29.24
CA HIS A 270 -19.69 33.75 30.62
C HIS A 270 -21.14 33.44 31.04
N LEU A 271 -22.12 34.17 30.50
CA LEU A 271 -23.55 33.89 30.75
C LEU A 271 -24.02 32.62 30.04
N HIS A 272 -23.54 32.36 28.83
CA HIS A 272 -23.79 31.07 28.16
C HIS A 272 -23.10 29.92 28.89
N LEU A 273 -21.90 30.12 29.45
CA LEU A 273 -21.27 29.16 30.36
C LEU A 273 -22.14 28.90 31.59
N LEU A 274 -22.69 29.95 32.23
CA LEU A 274 -23.58 29.79 33.37
C LEU A 274 -24.87 29.03 33.00
N ASN A 275 -25.52 29.37 31.88
CA ASN A 275 -26.71 28.66 31.41
C ASN A 275 -26.42 27.18 31.14
N MET A 276 -25.29 26.88 30.52
CA MET A 276 -24.81 25.51 30.29
C MET A 276 -24.64 24.72 31.59
N LEU A 277 -24.08 25.33 32.63
CA LEU A 277 -23.88 24.69 33.92
C LEU A 277 -25.20 24.49 34.68
N LEU A 278 -26.12 25.47 34.62
CA LEU A 278 -27.44 25.39 35.26
C LEU A 278 -28.39 24.38 34.59
N THR A 279 -28.20 24.09 33.30
CA THR A 279 -29.00 23.12 32.53
C THR A 279 -28.35 21.74 32.45
N ASP A 280 -27.15 21.57 33.02
CA ASP A 280 -26.29 20.40 32.92
C ASP A 280 -26.04 19.89 31.49
N ASN A 281 -26.17 20.78 30.50
CA ASN A 281 -25.98 20.44 29.08
C ASN A 281 -24.52 20.64 28.66
N ARG A 282 -23.64 19.82 29.26
CA ARG A 282 -22.19 19.95 29.13
C ARG A 282 -21.69 19.37 27.81
N VAL A 283 -20.73 20.06 27.20
CA VAL A 283 -20.01 19.59 26.00
C VAL A 283 -18.56 19.36 26.40
N CYS A 284 -18.08 18.17 26.14
CA CYS A 284 -16.75 17.71 26.54
C CYS A 284 -15.84 17.55 25.32
N GLN A 285 -14.55 17.77 25.52
CA GLN A 285 -13.51 17.52 24.52
C GLN A 285 -12.61 16.38 24.97
N LEU A 286 -12.19 15.52 24.04
CA LEU A 286 -11.14 14.53 24.33
C LEU A 286 -9.81 15.23 24.65
N GLY A 287 -9.15 14.81 25.73
CA GLY A 287 -7.80 15.27 26.04
C GLY A 287 -6.78 14.91 24.95
N PRO A 288 -5.61 15.57 24.92
CA PRO A 288 -4.61 15.37 23.87
C PRO A 288 -4.07 13.93 23.85
N LEU A 289 -3.88 13.31 25.01
CA LEU A 289 -3.46 11.91 25.13
C LEU A 289 -4.48 10.94 24.53
N ASN A 290 -5.76 11.11 24.88
CA ASN A 290 -6.84 10.27 24.36
C ASN A 290 -7.03 10.46 22.85
N SER A 291 -6.87 11.70 22.37
CA SER A 291 -6.91 12.02 20.93
C SER A 291 -5.78 11.31 20.17
N GLY A 292 -4.57 11.27 20.75
CA GLY A 292 -3.45 10.51 20.20
C GLY A 292 -3.70 8.99 20.18
N LEU A 293 -4.27 8.43 21.26
CA LEU A 293 -4.61 7.01 21.34
C LEU A 293 -5.68 6.59 20.33
N VAL A 294 -6.75 7.37 20.19
CA VAL A 294 -7.81 7.12 19.19
C VAL A 294 -7.21 7.15 17.79
N THR A 295 -6.35 8.11 17.50
CA THR A 295 -5.68 8.25 16.21
C THR A 295 -4.76 7.06 15.92
N LEU A 296 -3.98 6.63 16.91
CA LEU A 296 -3.10 5.46 16.78
C LEU A 296 -3.89 4.19 16.48
N LEU A 297 -4.99 3.95 17.21
CA LEU A 297 -5.84 2.78 17.01
C LEU A 297 -6.48 2.78 15.61
N LEU A 298 -7.04 3.91 15.19
CA LEU A 298 -7.66 4.07 13.87
C LEU A 298 -6.64 3.88 12.74
N ALA A 299 -5.47 4.51 12.86
CA ALA A 299 -4.38 4.42 11.90
C ALA A 299 -3.82 2.99 11.80
N SER A 300 -3.63 2.31 12.93
CA SER A 300 -3.17 0.92 12.97
C SER A 300 -4.20 -0.05 12.38
N LEU A 301 -5.50 0.17 12.63
CA LEU A 301 -6.58 -0.65 12.08
C LEU A 301 -6.68 -0.50 10.56
N VAL A 302 -6.56 0.73 10.03
CA VAL A 302 -6.51 0.94 8.57
C VAL A 302 -5.26 0.33 7.96
N ALA A 303 -4.09 0.52 8.58
CA ALA A 303 -2.84 -0.07 8.10
C ALA A 303 -2.95 -1.60 8.04
N TRP A 304 -3.51 -2.23 9.07
CA TRP A 304 -3.74 -3.67 9.12
C TRP A 304 -4.63 -4.14 7.98
N PHE A 305 -5.75 -3.44 7.75
CA PHE A 305 -6.70 -3.81 6.70
C PHE A 305 -6.11 -3.64 5.29
N LEU A 306 -5.39 -2.54 5.05
CA LEU A 306 -4.71 -2.27 3.78
C LEU A 306 -3.68 -3.36 3.46
N LEU A 307 -2.94 -3.82 4.47
CA LEU A 307 -1.96 -4.90 4.32
C LEU A 307 -2.61 -6.28 4.17
N HIS A 308 -3.79 -6.50 4.76
CA HIS A 308 -4.47 -7.79 4.74
C HIS A 308 -5.22 -8.07 3.42
N THR A 309 -5.91 -7.06 2.86
CA THR A 309 -6.91 -7.30 1.80
C THR A 309 -6.45 -7.07 0.38
N GLY A 310 -5.25 -6.52 0.16
CA GLY A 310 -4.53 -6.44 -1.13
C GLY A 310 -5.36 -6.14 -2.39
N GLY A 311 -5.21 -4.96 -3.00
CA GLY A 311 -5.82 -4.61 -4.29
C GLY A 311 -6.94 -3.56 -4.20
N SER A 312 -7.78 -3.44 -5.24
CA SER A 312 -8.77 -2.34 -5.35
C SER A 312 -9.82 -2.30 -4.22
N ARG A 313 -10.09 -3.45 -3.58
CA ARG A 313 -11.04 -3.57 -2.45
C ARG A 313 -10.56 -2.86 -1.18
N SER A 314 -9.25 -2.71 -1.00
CA SER A 314 -8.70 -2.04 0.18
C SER A 314 -8.99 -0.54 0.18
N PHE A 315 -9.07 0.08 -0.99
CA PHE A 315 -9.42 1.49 -1.18
C PHE A 315 -10.88 1.78 -0.81
N LEU A 316 -11.80 0.91 -1.23
CA LEU A 316 -13.24 1.05 -0.90
C LEU A 316 -13.47 0.96 0.61
N PHE A 317 -12.76 0.05 1.28
CA PHE A 317 -12.89 -0.10 2.73
C PHE A 317 -12.23 1.04 3.50
N ALA A 318 -11.06 1.52 3.07
CA ALA A 318 -10.44 2.71 3.67
C ALA A 318 -11.37 3.92 3.59
N GLY A 319 -12.04 4.12 2.44
CA GLY A 319 -13.09 5.12 2.28
C GLY A 319 -14.29 4.88 3.22
N ALA A 320 -14.76 3.64 3.33
CA ALA A 320 -15.85 3.28 4.24
C ALA A 320 -15.49 3.54 5.71
N LEU A 321 -14.25 3.30 6.13
CA LEU A 321 -13.81 3.56 7.51
C LEU A 321 -13.72 5.06 7.81
N VAL A 322 -13.25 5.87 6.85
CA VAL A 322 -13.27 7.33 6.98
C VAL A 322 -14.70 7.85 7.14
N LEU A 323 -15.64 7.34 6.33
CA LEU A 323 -17.05 7.68 6.43
C LEU A 323 -17.65 7.22 7.77
N CYS A 324 -17.30 6.01 8.23
CA CYS A 324 -17.72 5.49 9.53
C CYS A 324 -17.20 6.37 10.68
N TYR A 325 -15.94 6.80 10.62
CA TYR A 325 -15.38 7.72 11.60
C TYR A 325 -16.08 9.08 11.57
N GLY A 326 -16.35 9.64 10.39
CA GLY A 326 -17.13 10.87 10.26
C GLY A 326 -18.54 10.73 10.85
N GLY A 327 -19.21 9.60 10.61
CA GLY A 327 -20.50 9.28 11.23
C GLY A 327 -20.39 9.17 12.76
N LEU A 328 -19.33 8.56 13.28
CA LEU A 328 -19.05 8.45 14.71
C LEU A 328 -18.78 9.80 15.35
N VAL A 329 -18.07 10.72 14.68
CA VAL A 329 -17.86 12.10 15.15
C VAL A 329 -19.19 12.82 15.31
N ILE A 330 -20.08 12.73 14.31
CA ILE A 330 -21.42 13.35 14.36
C ILE A 330 -22.27 12.70 15.45
N ALA A 331 -22.27 11.36 15.55
CA ALA A 331 -23.04 10.62 16.54
C ALA A 331 -22.57 10.91 17.97
N ALA A 332 -21.26 10.95 18.22
CA ALA A 332 -20.69 11.29 19.52
C ALA A 332 -21.07 12.71 19.96
N LEU A 333 -21.11 13.65 19.01
CA LEU A 333 -21.51 15.02 19.29
C LEU A 333 -23.02 15.14 19.56
N ALA A 334 -23.85 14.44 18.78
CA ALA A 334 -25.30 14.49 18.89
C ALA A 334 -25.85 13.72 20.10
N LEU A 335 -25.28 12.56 20.44
CA LEU A 335 -25.78 11.66 21.48
C LEU A 335 -25.07 11.83 22.82
N ALA A 336 -23.78 12.16 22.81
CA ALA A 336 -22.95 12.20 24.02
C ALA A 336 -22.33 13.58 24.30
N HIS A 337 -22.68 14.61 23.51
CA HIS A 337 -22.09 15.95 23.60
C HIS A 337 -20.55 15.93 23.67
N LEU A 338 -19.95 15.01 22.92
CA LEU A 338 -18.52 14.77 22.92
C LEU A 338 -17.89 15.22 21.60
N VAL A 339 -16.97 16.18 21.67
CA VAL A 339 -16.18 16.63 20.52
C VAL A 339 -14.99 15.71 20.33
N LEU A 340 -14.96 15.01 19.21
CA LEU A 340 -13.86 14.15 18.78
C LEU A 340 -12.92 14.89 17.82
N PRO A 341 -11.61 14.60 17.87
CA PRO A 341 -10.64 15.20 16.95
C PRO A 341 -10.92 14.75 15.51
N LEU A 342 -10.73 15.63 14.53
CA LEU A 342 -10.97 15.33 13.12
C LEU A 342 -9.67 15.41 12.30
N ALA A 343 -8.88 16.45 12.51
CA ALA A 343 -7.68 16.74 11.75
C ALA A 343 -6.57 15.70 11.98
N LEU A 344 -6.30 15.37 13.25
CA LEU A 344 -5.27 14.40 13.62
C LEU A 344 -5.53 12.99 13.05
N PRO A 345 -6.72 12.38 13.24
CA PRO A 345 -6.99 11.06 12.68
C PRO A 345 -7.02 11.07 11.16
N LEU A 346 -7.65 12.06 10.51
CA LEU A 346 -7.69 12.11 9.04
C LEU A 346 -6.30 12.26 8.41
N SER A 347 -5.43 13.10 8.99
CA SER A 347 -4.06 13.25 8.50
C SER A 347 -3.23 11.97 8.71
N ALA A 348 -3.36 11.31 9.86
CA ALA A 348 -2.73 10.02 10.10
C ALA A 348 -3.23 8.94 9.13
N LEU A 349 -4.52 8.90 8.84
CA LEU A 349 -5.10 7.97 7.85
C LEU A 349 -4.55 8.20 6.44
N ALA A 350 -4.43 9.46 6.01
CA ALA A 350 -3.84 9.80 4.71
C ALA A 350 -2.36 9.38 4.63
N LEU A 351 -1.60 9.59 5.72
CA LEU A 351 -0.20 9.15 5.82
C LEU A 351 -0.07 7.63 5.82
N VAL A 352 -0.95 6.90 6.52
CA VAL A 352 -1.00 5.43 6.48
C VAL A 352 -1.27 4.94 5.07
N PHE A 353 -2.16 5.59 4.34
CA PHE A 353 -2.49 5.19 2.97
C PHE A 353 -1.29 5.34 2.01
N VAL A 354 -0.61 6.49 2.05
CA VAL A 354 0.62 6.72 1.26
C VAL A 354 1.74 5.78 1.72
N GLY A 355 1.93 5.64 3.03
CA GLY A 355 2.92 4.73 3.59
C GLY A 355 2.67 3.28 3.20
N ALA A 356 1.42 2.82 3.22
CA ALA A 356 1.05 1.43 2.94
C ALA A 356 1.25 1.09 1.47
N THR A 357 0.92 2.01 0.56
CA THR A 357 1.19 1.81 -0.88
C THR A 357 2.68 1.73 -1.17
N ILE A 358 3.50 2.59 -0.56
CA ILE A 358 4.97 2.53 -0.68
C ILE A 358 5.50 1.23 -0.06
N TRP A 359 5.00 0.85 1.12
CA TRP A 359 5.43 -0.35 1.84
C TRP A 359 5.11 -1.63 1.08
N THR A 360 3.92 -1.74 0.49
CA THR A 360 3.54 -2.91 -0.34
C THR A 360 4.40 -3.02 -1.59
N HIS A 361 4.73 -1.91 -2.25
CA HIS A 361 5.65 -1.90 -3.39
C HIS A 361 7.08 -2.32 -3.01
N LEU A 362 7.61 -1.84 -1.88
CA LEU A 362 8.95 -2.18 -1.42
C LEU A 362 9.05 -3.63 -0.94
N THR A 363 8.04 -4.11 -0.21
CA THR A 363 8.04 -5.48 0.33
C THR A 363 7.73 -6.54 -0.72
N ALA A 364 7.02 -6.22 -1.81
CA ALA A 364 6.80 -7.14 -2.93
C ALA A 364 8.11 -7.67 -3.52
N GLY A 365 9.12 -6.80 -3.70
CA GLY A 365 10.44 -7.21 -4.19
C GLY A 365 11.20 -8.09 -3.19
N GLN A 366 11.13 -7.78 -1.90
CA GLN A 366 11.84 -8.54 -0.86
C GLN A 366 11.22 -9.91 -0.58
N ARG A 367 9.90 -10.03 -0.64
CA ARG A 367 9.19 -11.31 -0.47
C ARG A 367 9.55 -12.30 -1.57
N MET A 368 9.75 -11.81 -2.80
CA MET A 368 10.16 -12.64 -3.93
C MET A 368 11.58 -13.20 -3.75
N VAL A 369 12.52 -12.39 -3.27
CA VAL A 369 13.91 -12.82 -2.98
C VAL A 369 13.96 -13.84 -1.84
N LEU A 370 13.11 -13.70 -0.81
CA LEU A 370 13.00 -14.67 0.27
C LEU A 370 12.43 -16.00 -0.22
N LEU A 371 11.34 -15.97 -1.01
CA LEU A 371 10.74 -17.16 -1.60
C LEU A 371 11.68 -17.88 -2.56
N GLU A 372 12.48 -17.14 -3.34
CA GLU A 372 13.49 -17.71 -4.24
C GLU A 372 14.58 -18.46 -3.46
N ARG A 373 15.04 -17.90 -2.34
CA ARG A 373 15.99 -18.58 -1.44
C ARG A 373 15.41 -19.82 -0.79
N ASP A 374 14.16 -19.75 -0.32
CA ASP A 374 13.48 -20.90 0.30
C ASP A 374 13.24 -22.01 -0.75
N MET A 375 12.85 -21.64 -1.98
CA MET A 375 12.69 -22.61 -3.08
C MET A 375 14.02 -23.28 -3.46
N LEU A 376 15.12 -22.52 -3.54
CA LEU A 376 16.45 -23.09 -3.82
C LEU A 376 16.89 -24.06 -2.72
N ARG A 377 16.64 -23.72 -1.45
CA ARG A 377 16.98 -24.59 -0.32
C ARG A 377 16.22 -25.91 -0.35
N VAL A 378 14.90 -25.86 -0.53
CA VAL A 378 14.06 -27.07 -0.59
C VAL A 378 14.42 -27.92 -1.83
N GLN A 379 14.78 -27.31 -2.95
CA GLN A 379 15.29 -28.04 -4.12
C GLN A 379 16.60 -28.77 -3.83
N GLN A 380 17.54 -28.14 -3.14
CA GLN A 380 18.81 -28.76 -2.75
C GLN A 380 18.58 -29.94 -1.78
N GLU A 381 17.72 -29.76 -0.78
CA GLU A 381 17.37 -30.83 0.17
C GLU A 381 16.69 -32.01 -0.54
N ALA A 382 15.80 -31.75 -1.50
CA ALA A 382 15.15 -32.81 -2.29
C ALA A 382 16.14 -33.59 -3.18
N VAL A 383 17.13 -32.91 -3.78
CA VAL A 383 18.19 -33.56 -4.56
C VAL A 383 19.05 -34.45 -3.67
N ALA A 384 19.47 -33.96 -2.50
CA ALA A 384 20.29 -34.73 -1.56
C ALA A 384 19.57 -35.99 -1.06
N VAL A 385 18.27 -35.90 -0.73
CA VAL A 385 17.46 -37.06 -0.32
C VAL A 385 17.32 -38.06 -1.48
N ARG A 386 17.18 -37.59 -2.72
CA ARG A 386 17.07 -38.45 -3.91
C ARG A 386 18.36 -39.22 -4.19
N GLU A 387 19.51 -38.58 -4.05
CA GLU A 387 20.82 -39.24 -4.19
C GLU A 387 21.03 -40.30 -3.10
N ALA A 388 20.67 -39.97 -1.85
CA ALA A 388 20.72 -40.93 -0.74
C ALA A 388 19.79 -42.13 -0.95
N LEU A 389 18.62 -41.92 -1.57
CA LEU A 389 17.67 -42.99 -1.90
C LEU A 389 18.27 -44.00 -2.87
N VAL A 390 18.86 -43.53 -3.97
CA VAL A 390 19.48 -44.40 -5.00
C VAL A 390 20.60 -45.25 -4.39
N LEU A 391 21.40 -44.68 -3.50
CA LEU A 391 22.49 -45.40 -2.83
C LEU A 391 21.97 -46.47 -1.86
N ARG A 392 20.83 -46.21 -1.21
CA ARG A 392 20.14 -47.19 -0.35
C ARG A 392 19.47 -48.30 -1.14
N GLU A 393 18.80 -47.98 -2.25
CA GLU A 393 18.20 -48.98 -3.17
C GLU A 393 19.27 -49.95 -3.68
N ASN A 394 20.40 -49.45 -4.17
CA ASN A 394 21.52 -50.30 -4.61
C ASN A 394 22.07 -51.20 -3.49
N ARG A 395 22.11 -50.69 -2.24
CA ARG A 395 22.56 -51.48 -1.08
C ARG A 395 21.54 -52.56 -0.70
N ALA A 396 20.24 -52.28 -0.81
CA ALA A 396 19.20 -53.26 -0.59
C ALA A 396 19.25 -54.38 -1.63
N GLU A 397 19.45 -54.04 -2.91
CA GLU A 397 19.63 -55.01 -3.99
C GLU A 397 20.84 -55.92 -3.76
N ALA A 398 21.99 -55.36 -3.36
CA ALA A 398 23.18 -56.15 -3.04
C ALA A 398 22.96 -57.12 -1.86
N LEU A 399 22.35 -56.64 -0.76
CA LEU A 399 22.02 -57.49 0.39
C LEU A 399 21.01 -58.60 0.04
N GLN A 400 20.11 -58.32 -0.90
CA GLN A 400 19.14 -59.31 -1.37
C GLN A 400 19.81 -60.40 -2.21
N GLU A 401 20.77 -60.03 -3.05
CA GLU A 401 21.60 -60.97 -3.81
C GLU A 401 22.45 -61.86 -2.89
N ASP A 402 23.12 -61.26 -1.89
CA ASP A 402 23.90 -61.99 -0.88
C ASP A 402 23.04 -62.99 -0.08
N LEU A 403 21.81 -62.59 0.27
CA LEU A 403 20.86 -63.42 0.99
C LEU A 403 20.34 -64.59 0.13
N ASP A 404 20.11 -64.38 -1.16
CA ASP A 404 19.71 -65.44 -2.09
C ASP A 404 20.86 -66.42 -2.36
N GLN A 405 22.11 -65.93 -2.44
CA GLN A 405 23.31 -66.76 -2.50
C GLN A 405 23.50 -67.59 -1.21
N ALA A 406 23.34 -66.97 -0.04
CA ALA A 406 23.42 -67.67 1.26
C ALA A 406 22.36 -68.76 1.38
N ARG A 407 21.12 -68.50 0.94
CA ARG A 407 20.03 -69.49 0.88
C ARG A 407 20.35 -70.66 -0.04
N ALA A 408 20.90 -70.38 -1.23
CA ALA A 408 21.32 -71.42 -2.16
C ALA A 408 22.44 -72.30 -1.57
N ALA A 409 23.39 -71.71 -0.84
CA ALA A 409 24.47 -72.42 -0.16
C ALA A 409 23.95 -73.31 0.99
N VAL A 410 22.98 -72.82 1.79
CA VAL A 410 22.30 -73.62 2.84
C VAL A 410 21.61 -74.85 2.25
N ALA A 411 21.05 -74.74 1.04
CA ALA A 411 20.38 -75.87 0.38
C ALA A 411 21.35 -76.96 -0.13
N GLN A 412 22.63 -76.64 -0.35
CA GLN A 412 23.62 -77.54 -0.94
C GLN A 412 24.51 -78.27 0.09
N SER A 413 24.65 -77.79 1.33
CA SER A 413 25.52 -78.41 2.34
C SER A 413 24.76 -78.85 3.60
N THR A 414 24.79 -80.15 3.91
CA THR A 414 24.14 -80.75 5.09
C THR A 414 24.99 -80.68 6.37
N GLY A 415 26.29 -80.38 6.26
CA GLY A 415 27.24 -80.37 7.38
C GLY A 415 27.44 -79.01 8.08
N LEU A 416 27.01 -77.90 7.46
CA LEU A 416 27.31 -76.52 7.90
C LEU A 416 26.04 -75.67 8.11
N GLN A 417 24.92 -76.35 8.36
CA GLN A 417 23.58 -75.76 8.27
C GLN A 417 23.29 -74.69 9.34
N GLN A 418 23.86 -74.79 10.54
CA GLN A 418 23.62 -73.85 11.65
C GLN A 418 24.35 -72.50 11.53
N ASP A 419 25.59 -72.51 11.03
CA ASP A 419 26.35 -71.27 10.88
C ASP A 419 25.87 -70.47 9.68
N LEU A 420 25.55 -71.15 8.57
CA LEU A 420 24.95 -70.53 7.39
C LEU A 420 23.54 -69.98 7.68
N SER A 421 22.73 -70.66 8.51
CA SER A 421 21.41 -70.13 8.89
C SER A 421 21.50 -68.86 9.73
N ARG A 422 22.48 -68.78 10.66
CA ARG A 422 22.72 -67.56 11.44
C ARG A 422 23.14 -66.38 10.55
N SER A 423 24.01 -66.64 9.56
CA SER A 423 24.43 -65.61 8.60
C SER A 423 23.26 -65.09 7.75
N ALA A 424 22.34 -65.99 7.34
CA ALA A 424 21.16 -65.63 6.58
C ALA A 424 20.17 -64.80 7.42
N ASP A 425 20.02 -65.11 8.71
CA ASP A 425 19.16 -64.33 9.60
C ASP A 425 19.74 -62.95 9.91
N THR A 426 21.07 -62.80 10.03
CA THR A 426 21.70 -61.48 10.15
C THR A 426 21.50 -60.62 8.90
N LEU A 427 21.63 -61.21 7.71
CA LEU A 427 21.36 -60.51 6.44
C LEU A 427 19.89 -60.10 6.31
N ARG A 428 18.94 -60.91 6.81
CA ARG A 428 17.51 -60.52 6.86
C ARG A 428 17.26 -59.30 7.72
N THR A 429 17.87 -59.23 8.90
CA THR A 429 17.72 -58.08 9.79
C THR A 429 18.33 -56.82 9.17
N GLU A 430 19.51 -56.92 8.56
CA GLU A 430 20.12 -55.77 7.87
C GLU A 430 19.29 -55.31 6.66
N LEU A 431 18.73 -56.25 5.88
CA LEU A 431 17.84 -55.93 4.76
C LEU A 431 16.58 -55.19 5.23
N ALA A 432 15.95 -55.65 6.31
CA ALA A 432 14.75 -55.01 6.88
C ALA A 432 15.04 -53.58 7.35
N ASP A 433 16.19 -53.34 7.98
CA ASP A 433 16.61 -52.01 8.42
C ASP A 433 16.87 -51.07 7.23
N VAL A 434 17.51 -51.56 6.16
CA VAL A 434 17.76 -50.75 4.95
C VAL A 434 16.44 -50.41 4.24
N GLN A 435 15.50 -51.38 4.14
CA GLN A 435 14.18 -51.15 3.55
C GLN A 435 13.36 -50.12 4.34
N ALA A 436 13.38 -50.17 5.68
CA ALA A 436 12.72 -49.17 6.52
C ALA A 436 13.30 -47.75 6.31
N GLN A 437 14.62 -47.64 6.10
CA GLN A 437 15.27 -46.36 5.81
C GLN A 437 14.97 -45.83 4.40
N GLU A 438 14.71 -46.72 3.43
CA GLU A 438 14.26 -46.36 2.08
C GLU A 438 12.84 -45.78 2.10
N GLU A 439 11.91 -46.45 2.80
CA GLU A 439 10.54 -45.97 2.96
C GLU A 439 10.48 -44.60 3.64
N ALA A 440 11.25 -44.39 4.70
CA ALA A 440 11.36 -43.11 5.38
C ALA A 440 11.90 -41.99 4.46
N ALA A 441 12.90 -42.31 3.62
CA ALA A 441 13.42 -41.37 2.65
C ALA A 441 12.42 -41.06 1.52
N ARG A 442 11.64 -42.04 1.04
CA ARG A 442 10.56 -41.80 0.07
C ARG A 442 9.48 -40.89 0.66
N GLN A 443 9.10 -41.07 1.92
CA GLN A 443 8.16 -40.18 2.61
C GLN A 443 8.71 -38.76 2.72
N GLN A 444 9.97 -38.59 3.14
CA GLN A 444 10.61 -37.28 3.21
C GLN A 444 10.63 -36.58 1.83
N LEU A 445 10.86 -37.32 0.75
CA LEU A 445 10.86 -36.79 -0.62
C LEU A 445 9.45 -36.38 -1.09
N GLN A 446 8.41 -37.13 -0.70
CA GLN A 446 7.02 -36.74 -0.94
C GLN A 446 6.64 -35.46 -0.20
N ASP A 447 7.08 -35.31 1.05
CA ASP A 447 6.79 -34.12 1.86
C ASP A 447 7.50 -32.87 1.32
N LEU A 448 8.79 -32.98 0.96
CA LEU A 448 9.52 -31.91 0.25
C LEU A 448 8.85 -31.56 -1.10
N GLY A 449 8.31 -32.56 -1.81
CA GLY A 449 7.56 -32.35 -3.05
C GLY A 449 6.27 -31.55 -2.84
N ARG A 450 5.53 -31.83 -1.75
CA ARG A 450 4.34 -31.05 -1.35
C ARG A 450 4.70 -29.62 -0.96
N GLU A 451 5.80 -29.43 -0.24
CA GLU A 451 6.31 -28.11 0.13
C GLU A 451 6.68 -27.27 -1.11
N LEU A 452 7.41 -27.86 -2.06
CA LEU A 452 7.73 -27.22 -3.34
C LEU A 452 6.48 -26.85 -4.15
N ALA A 453 5.48 -27.72 -4.19
CA ALA A 453 4.21 -27.43 -4.85
C ALA A 453 3.49 -26.23 -4.19
N GLY A 454 3.50 -26.16 -2.86
CA GLY A 454 2.97 -25.02 -2.11
C GLY A 454 3.70 -23.70 -2.43
N LEU A 455 5.04 -23.71 -2.43
CA LEU A 455 5.85 -22.53 -2.75
C LEU A 455 5.65 -22.04 -4.19
N ARG A 456 5.48 -22.96 -5.15
CA ARG A 456 5.17 -22.62 -6.55
C ARG A 456 3.78 -21.99 -6.69
N ALA A 457 2.77 -22.55 -6.02
CA ALA A 457 1.41 -22.00 -6.04
C ALA A 457 1.33 -20.56 -5.48
N VAL A 458 2.14 -20.25 -4.46
CA VAL A 458 2.28 -18.88 -3.91
C VAL A 458 2.94 -17.93 -4.91
N THR A 459 3.95 -18.41 -5.64
CA THR A 459 4.67 -17.63 -6.67
C THR A 459 3.77 -17.32 -7.87
N GLU A 460 3.01 -18.31 -8.35
CA GLU A 460 2.05 -18.14 -9.44
C GLU A 460 0.92 -17.16 -9.07
N SER A 461 0.42 -17.24 -7.83
CA SER A 461 -0.63 -16.35 -7.32
C SER A 461 -0.21 -14.88 -7.23
N SER A 462 1.08 -14.59 -7.03
CA SER A 462 1.62 -13.22 -6.96
C SER A 462 1.82 -12.57 -8.35
N SER A 463 1.63 -13.33 -9.44
CA SER A 463 1.93 -12.91 -10.81
C SER A 463 0.69 -12.74 -11.70
N LYS A 464 -0.50 -12.56 -11.12
CA LYS A 464 -1.70 -12.23 -11.91
C LYS A 464 -1.52 -10.86 -12.55
N LEU A 465 -0.99 -10.82 -13.77
CA LEU A 465 -1.16 -9.68 -14.67
C LEU A 465 -2.66 -9.38 -14.71
N GLY A 466 -3.05 -8.13 -14.49
CA GLY A 466 -4.46 -7.76 -14.57
C GLY A 466 -4.98 -7.95 -16.00
N ASP A 467 -6.25 -8.29 -16.15
CA ASP A 467 -6.88 -8.56 -17.45
C ASP A 467 -6.64 -7.42 -18.47
N ALA A 468 -6.59 -6.17 -18.00
CA ALA A 468 -6.26 -5.00 -18.83
C ALA A 468 -4.80 -4.96 -19.32
N GLU A 469 -3.85 -5.39 -18.48
CA GLU A 469 -2.42 -5.46 -18.87
C GLU A 469 -2.20 -6.59 -19.88
N LEU A 470 -2.89 -7.73 -19.70
CA LEU A 470 -2.85 -8.84 -20.65
C LEU A 470 -3.35 -8.42 -22.03
N GLU A 471 -4.48 -7.70 -22.10
CA GLU A 471 -5.02 -7.23 -23.38
C GLU A 471 -4.08 -6.24 -24.07
N GLN A 472 -3.49 -5.31 -23.32
CA GLN A 472 -2.48 -4.40 -23.86
C GLN A 472 -1.26 -5.15 -24.43
N LEU A 473 -0.77 -6.18 -23.72
CA LEU A 473 0.36 -6.98 -24.17
C LEU A 473 0.02 -7.79 -25.43
N ARG A 474 -1.20 -8.32 -25.55
CA ARG A 474 -1.67 -9.00 -26.77
C ARG A 474 -1.64 -8.08 -27.98
N ASP A 475 -2.14 -6.85 -27.84
CA ASP A 475 -2.13 -5.86 -28.92
C ASP A 475 -0.70 -5.43 -29.32
N GLU A 476 0.19 -5.30 -28.35
CA GLU A 476 1.61 -5.03 -28.61
C GLU A 476 2.30 -6.19 -29.32
N CYS A 477 2.09 -7.43 -28.88
CA CYS A 477 2.59 -8.64 -29.55
C CYS A 477 2.11 -8.70 -31.00
N ARG A 478 0.80 -8.49 -31.23
CA ARG A 478 0.18 -8.58 -32.55
C ARG A 478 0.77 -7.57 -33.54
N ARG A 479 1.06 -6.35 -33.08
CA ARG A 479 1.74 -5.31 -33.88
C ARG A 479 3.15 -5.70 -34.33
N LEU A 480 3.82 -6.58 -33.58
CA LEU A 480 5.15 -7.12 -33.92
C LEU A 480 5.08 -8.47 -34.66
N GLY A 481 3.88 -8.92 -35.05
CA GLY A 481 3.68 -10.21 -35.71
C GLY A 481 3.74 -11.41 -34.79
N ILE A 482 3.73 -11.21 -33.46
CA ILE A 482 3.68 -12.27 -32.46
C ILE A 482 2.21 -12.50 -32.10
N VAL A 483 1.67 -13.67 -32.43
CA VAL A 483 0.27 -14.03 -32.22
C VAL A 483 0.21 -15.04 -31.08
N THR A 484 -0.34 -14.63 -29.93
CA THR A 484 -0.44 -15.46 -28.73
C THR A 484 -1.58 -15.00 -27.82
N GLN A 485 -2.17 -15.94 -27.09
CA GLN A 485 -3.04 -15.70 -25.94
C GLN A 485 -2.53 -16.39 -24.66
N ASN A 486 -1.44 -17.16 -24.75
CA ASN A 486 -0.80 -17.84 -23.64
C ASN A 486 -0.17 -16.85 -22.64
N HIS A 487 -0.56 -16.97 -21.37
CA HIS A 487 -0.13 -16.07 -20.29
C HIS A 487 1.39 -16.10 -20.05
N HIS A 488 2.02 -17.27 -20.16
CA HIS A 488 3.46 -17.41 -19.97
C HIS A 488 4.23 -16.68 -21.07
N LEU A 489 3.78 -16.79 -22.33
CA LEU A 489 4.41 -16.09 -23.45
C LEU A 489 4.21 -14.56 -23.39
N LEU A 490 3.05 -14.10 -22.92
CA LEU A 490 2.81 -12.68 -22.64
C LEU A 490 3.70 -12.14 -21.50
N GLY A 491 3.89 -12.94 -20.45
CA GLY A 491 4.85 -12.63 -19.37
C GLY A 491 6.28 -12.50 -19.89
N LEU A 492 6.73 -13.45 -20.72
CA LEU A 492 8.03 -13.40 -21.39
C LEU A 492 8.16 -12.15 -22.28
N PHE A 493 7.10 -11.78 -23.00
CA PHE A 493 7.10 -10.59 -23.85
C PHE A 493 7.20 -9.28 -23.03
N ARG A 494 6.53 -9.21 -21.87
CA ARG A 494 6.67 -8.08 -20.94
C ARG A 494 8.13 -7.92 -20.48
N ASP A 495 8.80 -9.01 -20.17
CA ASP A 495 10.20 -8.99 -19.73
C ASP A 495 11.15 -8.70 -20.91
N LEU A 496 10.82 -9.19 -22.11
CA LEU A 496 11.49 -8.83 -23.35
C LEU A 496 11.41 -7.33 -23.61
N LYS A 497 10.26 -6.68 -23.41
CA LYS A 497 10.10 -5.22 -23.58
C LYS A 497 11.01 -4.43 -22.65
N LYS A 498 11.21 -4.90 -21.41
CA LYS A 498 12.18 -4.30 -20.48
C LYS A 498 13.62 -4.56 -20.94
N GLY A 499 13.93 -5.80 -21.29
CA GLY A 499 15.24 -6.23 -21.77
C GLY A 499 15.67 -5.60 -23.11
N ALA A 500 14.73 -5.25 -23.97
CA ALA A 500 14.97 -4.60 -25.26
C ALA A 500 15.61 -3.21 -25.09
N LYS A 501 15.38 -2.53 -23.97
CA LYS A 501 16.03 -1.24 -23.65
C LYS A 501 17.51 -1.37 -23.27
N SER A 502 17.92 -2.57 -22.85
CA SER A 502 19.30 -2.88 -22.48
C SER A 502 20.18 -3.13 -23.70
N GLN A 503 21.49 -2.91 -23.57
CA GLN A 503 22.50 -3.27 -24.58
C GLN A 503 23.09 -4.68 -24.34
N LEU A 504 22.64 -5.39 -23.31
CA LEU A 504 23.14 -6.72 -22.99
C LEU A 504 22.88 -7.72 -24.14
N PRO A 505 23.81 -8.65 -24.39
CA PRO A 505 23.57 -9.81 -25.25
C PRO A 505 22.32 -10.57 -24.80
N THR A 506 21.52 -11.00 -25.75
CA THR A 506 20.26 -11.70 -25.46
C THR A 506 20.28 -13.08 -26.10
N LEU A 507 20.04 -14.13 -25.31
CA LEU A 507 19.99 -15.51 -25.72
C LEU A 507 18.53 -16.00 -25.74
N VAL A 508 18.05 -16.40 -26.90
CA VAL A 508 16.69 -16.94 -27.11
C VAL A 508 16.78 -18.45 -27.28
N LEU A 509 16.32 -19.18 -26.29
CA LEU A 509 16.29 -20.63 -26.27
C LEU A 509 14.92 -21.13 -26.73
N GLY A 510 14.88 -22.21 -27.50
CA GLY A 510 13.63 -22.85 -27.88
C GLY A 510 13.82 -23.82 -29.04
N GLU A 511 12.87 -24.74 -29.17
CA GLU A 511 12.88 -25.72 -30.27
C GLU A 511 12.81 -25.04 -31.64
N ALA A 512 13.15 -25.81 -32.68
CA ALA A 512 13.01 -25.35 -34.05
C ALA A 512 11.55 -25.02 -34.37
N GLY A 513 11.31 -23.88 -35.01
CA GLY A 513 9.96 -23.44 -35.41
C GLY A 513 9.12 -22.81 -34.28
N THR A 514 9.68 -22.49 -33.11
CA THR A 514 8.94 -21.83 -32.01
C THR A 514 8.76 -20.31 -32.17
N GLY A 515 9.44 -19.69 -33.14
CA GLY A 515 9.36 -18.24 -33.40
C GLY A 515 10.55 -17.42 -32.87
N LYS A 516 11.72 -18.02 -32.65
CA LYS A 516 12.93 -17.34 -32.14
C LYS A 516 13.31 -16.08 -32.93
N GLU A 517 13.18 -16.11 -34.26
CA GLU A 517 13.47 -14.96 -35.12
C GLU A 517 12.51 -13.79 -34.87
N LEU A 518 11.21 -14.05 -34.67
CA LEU A 518 10.23 -13.01 -34.34
C LEU A 518 10.56 -12.35 -33.01
N PHE A 519 10.97 -13.13 -32.01
CA PHE A 519 11.45 -12.60 -30.73
C PHE A 519 12.72 -11.76 -30.89
N ALA A 520 13.67 -12.17 -31.72
CA ALA A 520 14.87 -11.39 -32.01
C ALA A 520 14.55 -10.06 -32.73
N ARG A 521 13.62 -10.08 -33.69
CA ARG A 521 13.11 -8.88 -34.35
C ARG A 521 12.38 -7.97 -33.37
N ALA A 522 11.54 -8.51 -32.50
CA ALA A 522 10.86 -7.75 -31.45
C ALA A 522 11.87 -7.06 -30.50
N ILE A 523 12.93 -7.77 -30.08
CA ILE A 523 14.01 -7.18 -29.27
C ILE A 523 14.65 -5.98 -29.99
N HIS A 524 14.91 -6.09 -31.29
CA HIS A 524 15.47 -5.00 -32.08
C HIS A 524 14.51 -3.81 -32.22
N LEU A 525 13.25 -4.08 -32.61
CA LEU A 525 12.22 -3.05 -32.82
C LEU A 525 11.86 -2.29 -31.53
N LEU A 526 11.94 -2.95 -30.38
CA LEU A 526 11.68 -2.35 -29.06
C LEU A 526 12.93 -1.73 -28.43
N SER A 527 14.08 -1.78 -29.10
CA SER A 527 15.34 -1.22 -28.60
C SER A 527 15.56 0.22 -29.08
N PRO A 528 16.50 0.96 -28.44
CA PRO A 528 16.96 2.26 -28.96
C PRO A 528 17.59 2.19 -30.37
N ARG A 529 17.86 0.99 -30.89
CA ARG A 529 18.46 0.74 -32.21
C ARG A 529 17.43 0.35 -33.28
N SER A 530 16.12 0.51 -33.03
CA SER A 530 15.06 0.11 -33.95
C SER A 530 15.13 0.74 -35.34
N GLY A 531 15.69 1.95 -35.46
CA GLY A 531 15.95 2.62 -36.74
C GLY A 531 17.29 2.27 -37.39
N LYS A 532 18.02 1.27 -36.87
CA LYS A 532 19.34 0.84 -37.35
C LYS A 532 19.25 -0.54 -38.01
N PRO A 533 20.30 -1.02 -38.71
CA PRO A 533 20.24 -2.33 -39.38
C PRO A 533 19.96 -3.49 -38.43
N PHE A 534 19.13 -4.42 -38.88
CA PHE A 534 18.96 -5.75 -38.27
C PHE A 534 19.51 -6.79 -39.25
N ILE A 535 20.63 -7.43 -38.91
CA ILE A 535 21.28 -8.44 -39.73
C ILE A 535 21.04 -9.80 -39.09
N ALA A 536 20.31 -10.68 -39.78
CA ALA A 536 20.06 -12.04 -39.34
C ALA A 536 20.99 -13.01 -40.07
N VAL A 537 21.64 -13.89 -39.32
CA VAL A 537 22.60 -14.85 -39.84
C VAL A 537 22.35 -16.21 -39.20
N ASN A 538 22.10 -17.21 -40.03
CA ASN A 538 21.98 -18.60 -39.59
C ASN A 538 23.37 -19.26 -39.60
N MET A 539 23.88 -19.62 -38.43
CA MET A 539 25.22 -20.21 -38.28
C MET A 539 25.34 -21.59 -38.92
N ALA A 540 24.24 -22.36 -38.97
CA ALA A 540 24.23 -23.69 -39.59
C ALA A 540 24.32 -23.63 -41.13
N ALA A 541 24.02 -22.47 -41.74
CA ALA A 541 24.02 -22.30 -43.19
C ALA A 541 25.39 -21.86 -43.76
N ILE A 542 26.34 -21.44 -42.91
CA ILE A 542 27.64 -20.93 -43.34
C ILE A 542 28.65 -22.08 -43.40
N SER A 543 29.27 -22.28 -44.57
CA SER A 543 30.38 -23.23 -44.71
C SER A 543 31.54 -22.84 -43.79
N PRO A 544 32.18 -23.79 -43.09
CA PRO A 544 33.33 -23.52 -42.22
C PRO A 544 34.43 -22.68 -42.90
N GLU A 545 34.71 -22.97 -44.17
CA GLU A 545 35.75 -22.27 -44.95
C GLU A 545 35.41 -20.79 -45.23
N LEU A 546 34.12 -20.45 -45.28
CA LEU A 546 33.65 -19.10 -45.56
C LEU A 546 33.32 -18.30 -44.30
N PHE A 547 33.32 -18.94 -43.12
CA PHE A 547 32.90 -18.34 -41.86
C PHE A 547 33.54 -16.98 -41.60
N GLU A 548 34.86 -16.90 -41.71
CA GLU A 548 35.60 -15.66 -41.44
C GLU A 548 35.33 -14.58 -42.49
N SER A 549 35.28 -14.99 -43.76
CA SER A 549 35.04 -14.07 -44.87
C SER A 549 33.63 -13.48 -44.87
N GLU A 550 32.64 -14.19 -44.34
CA GLU A 550 31.25 -13.73 -44.23
C GLU A 550 31.00 -12.91 -42.96
N LEU A 551 31.49 -13.35 -41.78
CA LEU A 551 31.29 -12.60 -40.54
C LEU A 551 32.13 -11.32 -40.47
N PHE A 552 33.40 -11.40 -40.88
CA PHE A 552 34.36 -10.30 -40.74
C PHE A 552 34.63 -9.57 -42.07
N GLY A 553 34.32 -10.18 -43.22
CA GLY A 553 34.62 -9.58 -44.52
C GLY A 553 36.07 -9.82 -44.94
N HIS A 554 36.39 -9.47 -46.18
CA HIS A 554 37.70 -9.72 -46.77
C HIS A 554 38.10 -8.62 -47.75
N VAL A 555 39.41 -8.40 -47.90
CA VAL A 555 39.99 -7.48 -48.89
C VAL A 555 40.28 -8.24 -50.18
N ARG A 556 40.20 -7.56 -51.33
CA ARG A 556 40.55 -8.12 -52.63
C ARG A 556 41.93 -8.79 -52.58
N GLY A 557 42.00 -10.04 -53.05
CA GLY A 557 43.23 -10.83 -53.11
C GLY A 557 43.61 -11.57 -51.83
N SER A 558 42.77 -11.57 -50.79
CA SER A 558 43.08 -12.24 -49.52
C SER A 558 43.07 -13.78 -49.58
N PHE A 559 42.36 -14.37 -50.54
CA PHE A 559 42.33 -15.81 -50.82
C PHE A 559 41.92 -16.05 -52.29
N THR A 560 42.09 -17.30 -52.77
CA THR A 560 41.69 -17.70 -54.12
C THR A 560 40.17 -17.57 -54.29
N GLY A 561 39.71 -16.55 -55.02
CA GLY A 561 38.29 -16.22 -55.19
C GLY A 561 37.89 -14.83 -54.69
N ALA A 562 38.75 -14.15 -53.91
CA ALA A 562 38.52 -12.78 -53.41
C ALA A 562 38.75 -11.73 -54.51
N THR A 563 37.84 -11.66 -55.49
CA THR A 563 37.94 -10.74 -56.64
C THR A 563 37.65 -9.28 -56.28
N MET A 564 36.90 -9.04 -55.21
CA MET A 564 36.50 -7.71 -54.72
C MET A 564 36.52 -7.65 -53.20
N ASP A 565 36.52 -6.43 -52.66
CA ASP A 565 36.32 -6.17 -51.24
C ASP A 565 34.88 -6.47 -50.82
N ARG A 566 34.71 -7.22 -49.72
CA ARG A 566 33.40 -7.50 -49.11
C ARG A 566 33.39 -7.12 -47.62
N ARG A 567 32.34 -6.41 -47.21
CA ARG A 567 32.04 -6.08 -45.81
C ARG A 567 31.41 -7.30 -45.12
N GLY A 568 31.83 -7.61 -43.90
CA GLY A 568 31.29 -8.73 -43.13
C GLY A 568 29.99 -8.38 -42.40
N TYR A 569 29.28 -9.39 -41.89
CA TYR A 569 28.03 -9.19 -41.14
C TYR A 569 28.17 -8.27 -39.93
N PHE A 570 29.30 -8.31 -39.21
CA PHE A 570 29.55 -7.39 -38.10
C PHE A 570 29.62 -5.93 -38.54
N GLU A 571 30.19 -5.68 -39.72
CA GLU A 571 30.32 -4.33 -40.28
C GLU A 571 28.99 -3.82 -40.84
N LEU A 572 28.20 -4.71 -41.45
CA LEU A 572 26.84 -4.42 -41.91
C LEU A 572 25.90 -4.13 -40.74
N ALA A 573 26.11 -4.77 -39.58
CA ALA A 573 25.32 -4.58 -38.37
C ALA A 573 25.79 -3.41 -37.49
N HIS A 574 26.75 -2.59 -37.95
CA HIS A 574 27.30 -1.48 -37.16
C HIS A 574 26.19 -0.51 -36.68
N HIS A 575 26.20 -0.17 -35.39
CA HIS A 575 25.15 0.55 -34.65
C HIS A 575 23.77 -0.12 -34.60
N GLY A 576 23.63 -1.31 -35.17
CA GLY A 576 22.41 -2.09 -35.25
C GLY A 576 22.41 -3.31 -34.32
N THR A 577 21.72 -4.34 -34.78
CA THR A 577 21.61 -5.64 -34.10
C THR A 577 22.02 -6.76 -35.05
N LEU A 578 22.87 -7.67 -34.57
CA LEU A 578 23.23 -8.92 -35.23
C LEU A 578 22.51 -10.07 -34.54
N PHE A 579 21.65 -10.76 -35.28
CA PHE A 579 20.96 -11.96 -34.85
C PHE A 579 21.72 -13.20 -35.34
N LEU A 580 22.19 -14.02 -34.39
CA LEU A 580 22.93 -15.25 -34.62
C LEU A 580 22.01 -16.44 -34.34
N ASP A 581 21.38 -16.99 -35.37
CA ASP A 581 20.53 -18.16 -35.23
C ASP A 581 21.35 -19.46 -35.24
N GLU A 582 20.86 -20.44 -34.48
CA GLU A 582 21.51 -21.73 -34.21
C GLU A 582 22.99 -21.62 -33.81
N ILE A 583 23.29 -20.74 -32.83
CA ILE A 583 24.65 -20.52 -32.32
C ILE A 583 25.30 -21.79 -31.75
N GLY A 584 24.48 -22.76 -31.31
CA GLY A 584 24.95 -24.05 -30.82
C GLY A 584 25.59 -24.94 -31.89
N ASP A 585 25.41 -24.65 -33.18
CA ASP A 585 26.03 -25.39 -34.27
C ASP A 585 27.38 -24.81 -34.71
N LEU A 586 27.85 -23.76 -34.02
CA LEU A 586 29.14 -23.16 -34.27
C LEU A 586 30.29 -24.08 -33.81
N ARG A 587 31.22 -24.40 -34.72
CA ARG A 587 32.42 -25.18 -34.39
C ARG A 587 33.30 -24.50 -33.36
N LEU A 588 33.95 -25.30 -32.50
CA LEU A 588 34.78 -24.82 -31.39
C LEU A 588 35.89 -23.84 -31.84
N GLU A 589 36.50 -24.09 -32.99
CA GLU A 589 37.54 -23.23 -33.60
C GLU A 589 37.05 -21.81 -33.94
N HIS A 590 35.78 -21.67 -34.31
CA HIS A 590 35.17 -20.39 -34.66
C HIS A 590 34.66 -19.61 -33.45
N GLN A 591 34.30 -20.32 -32.37
CA GLN A 591 33.79 -19.72 -31.13
C GLN A 591 34.80 -18.74 -30.51
N GLY A 592 36.11 -19.04 -30.56
CA GLY A 592 37.16 -18.15 -30.05
C GLY A 592 37.25 -16.82 -30.81
N LYS A 593 37.07 -16.86 -32.14
CA LYS A 593 37.07 -15.64 -32.98
C LYS A 593 35.84 -14.79 -32.71
N LEU A 594 34.68 -15.42 -32.57
CA LEU A 594 33.45 -14.73 -32.19
C LEU A 594 33.57 -14.06 -30.82
N LEU A 595 34.07 -14.78 -29.82
CA LEU A 595 34.29 -14.26 -28.47
C LEU A 595 35.15 -12.99 -28.48
N ARG A 596 36.26 -13.01 -29.23
CA ARG A 596 37.16 -11.86 -29.32
C ARG A 596 36.45 -10.61 -29.84
N VAL A 597 35.61 -10.74 -30.87
CA VAL A 597 34.84 -9.61 -31.40
C VAL A 597 33.78 -9.13 -30.41
N LEU A 598 33.13 -10.05 -29.68
CA LEU A 598 32.16 -9.68 -28.64
C LEU A 598 32.79 -8.95 -27.45
N GLN A 599 34.06 -9.24 -27.14
CA GLN A 599 34.81 -8.63 -26.04
C GLN A 599 35.47 -7.31 -26.45
N GLU A 600 36.29 -7.34 -27.50
CA GLU A 600 37.12 -6.21 -27.93
C GLU A 600 36.33 -5.19 -28.76
N LYS A 601 35.18 -5.58 -29.34
CA LYS A 601 34.42 -4.77 -30.33
C LYS A 601 35.23 -4.39 -31.56
N THR A 602 36.36 -5.06 -31.79
CA THR A 602 37.27 -4.84 -32.91
C THR A 602 37.65 -6.16 -33.56
N PHE A 603 37.83 -6.15 -34.88
CA PHE A 603 38.30 -7.32 -35.64
C PHE A 603 39.08 -6.90 -36.88
N TYR A 604 39.80 -7.84 -37.51
CA TYR A 604 40.48 -7.61 -38.78
C TYR A 604 39.69 -8.30 -39.90
N ARG A 605 39.51 -7.61 -41.03
CA ARG A 605 39.03 -8.27 -42.27
C ARG A 605 40.09 -9.28 -42.72
N VAL A 606 39.68 -10.35 -43.37
CA VAL A 606 40.62 -11.35 -43.91
C VAL A 606 41.56 -10.66 -44.91
N GLY A 607 42.87 -10.73 -44.65
CA GLY A 607 43.91 -10.07 -45.44
C GLY A 607 44.12 -8.57 -45.14
N ALA A 608 43.38 -7.96 -44.21
CA ALA A 608 43.58 -6.57 -43.82
C ALA A 608 44.58 -6.40 -42.68
N THR A 609 45.35 -5.32 -42.73
CA THR A 609 46.34 -4.95 -41.68
C THR A 609 45.79 -3.92 -40.69
N THR A 610 44.62 -3.34 -40.95
CA THR A 610 43.97 -2.34 -40.10
C THR A 610 42.75 -2.92 -39.39
N PRO A 611 42.60 -2.73 -38.07
CA PRO A 611 41.44 -3.21 -37.34
C PRO A 611 40.19 -2.38 -37.68
N THR A 612 39.03 -3.03 -37.65
CA THR A 612 37.70 -2.46 -37.83
C THR A 612 36.97 -2.49 -36.49
N THR A 613 36.54 -1.33 -35.98
CA THR A 613 35.79 -1.23 -34.73
C THR A 613 34.30 -1.21 -35.02
N VAL A 614 33.52 -2.00 -34.28
CA VAL A 614 32.07 -2.09 -34.45
C VAL A 614 31.29 -1.98 -33.15
N ASP A 615 30.14 -1.29 -33.19
CA ASP A 615 29.20 -1.25 -32.08
C ASP A 615 27.93 -2.01 -32.42
N VAL A 616 27.86 -3.28 -32.07
CA VAL A 616 26.78 -4.19 -32.47
C VAL A 616 26.13 -4.80 -31.23
N ARG A 617 24.78 -4.78 -31.18
CA ARG A 617 24.04 -5.55 -30.20
C ARG A 617 23.88 -6.97 -30.71
N VAL A 618 24.16 -7.97 -29.88
CA VAL A 618 24.05 -9.37 -30.29
C VAL A 618 22.83 -10.02 -29.66
N VAL A 619 22.03 -10.67 -30.51
CA VAL A 619 20.95 -11.57 -30.11
C VAL A 619 21.28 -12.94 -30.65
N ALA A 620 21.45 -13.94 -29.80
CA ALA A 620 21.75 -15.30 -30.20
C ALA A 620 20.54 -16.20 -29.97
N ALA A 621 20.34 -17.20 -30.81
CA ALA A 621 19.30 -18.21 -30.65
C ALA A 621 19.85 -19.62 -30.87
N THR A 622 19.28 -20.60 -30.18
CA THR A 622 19.65 -22.01 -30.31
C THR A 622 18.55 -22.92 -29.78
N ASN A 623 18.41 -24.10 -30.39
CA ASN A 623 17.62 -25.20 -29.84
C ASN A 623 18.44 -26.15 -28.93
N ARG A 624 19.79 -26.08 -29.00
CA ARG A 624 20.69 -26.93 -28.22
C ARG A 624 20.91 -26.38 -26.83
N ASP A 625 21.07 -27.27 -25.86
CA ASP A 625 21.45 -26.90 -24.50
C ASP A 625 22.94 -26.53 -24.45
N LEU A 626 23.23 -25.23 -24.47
CA LEU A 626 24.60 -24.73 -24.42
C LEU A 626 25.29 -25.04 -23.09
N GLN A 627 24.55 -25.15 -21.98
CA GLN A 627 25.14 -25.45 -20.69
C GLN A 627 25.66 -26.89 -20.67
N ARG A 628 24.85 -27.82 -21.21
CA ARG A 628 25.31 -29.18 -21.50
C ARG A 628 26.49 -29.18 -22.47
N GLY A 629 26.50 -28.29 -23.45
CA GLY A 629 27.62 -28.15 -24.38
C GLY A 629 28.93 -27.69 -23.79
N VAL A 630 28.87 -26.90 -22.72
CA VAL A 630 30.04 -26.55 -21.92
C VAL A 630 30.55 -27.79 -21.18
N SER A 631 29.67 -28.53 -20.50
CA SER A 631 30.09 -29.76 -19.79
C SER A 631 30.64 -30.85 -20.71
N GLU A 632 30.14 -30.94 -21.94
CA GLU A 632 30.59 -31.91 -22.94
C GLU A 632 31.76 -31.39 -23.80
N GLY A 633 32.24 -30.16 -23.58
CA GLY A 633 33.41 -29.59 -24.24
C GLY A 633 33.21 -29.14 -25.71
N TRP A 634 31.99 -29.20 -26.26
CA TRP A 634 31.72 -28.73 -27.63
C TRP A 634 31.36 -27.24 -27.72
N PHE A 635 31.09 -26.60 -26.58
CA PHE A 635 30.85 -25.16 -26.49
C PHE A 635 31.76 -24.53 -25.43
N ARG A 636 32.38 -23.39 -25.73
CA ARG A 636 33.28 -22.72 -24.78
C ARG A 636 32.51 -22.03 -23.68
N GLU A 637 32.98 -22.23 -22.45
CA GLU A 637 32.42 -21.62 -21.24
C GLU A 637 32.43 -20.08 -21.29
N ASP A 638 33.55 -19.49 -21.73
CA ASP A 638 33.73 -18.05 -21.84
C ASP A 638 32.74 -17.38 -22.80
N LEU A 639 32.49 -17.99 -23.96
CA LEU A 639 31.50 -17.55 -24.92
C LEU A 639 30.08 -17.71 -24.37
N TYR A 640 29.79 -18.81 -23.68
CA TYR A 640 28.48 -19.03 -23.06
C TYR A 640 28.15 -17.91 -22.07
N PHE A 641 29.04 -17.59 -21.13
CA PHE A 641 28.82 -16.51 -20.17
C PHE A 641 28.74 -15.14 -20.83
N ARG A 642 29.47 -14.91 -21.95
CA ARG A 642 29.36 -13.65 -22.70
C ARG A 642 28.01 -13.50 -23.40
N LEU A 643 27.41 -14.59 -23.87
CA LEU A 643 26.09 -14.59 -24.51
C LEU A 643 24.93 -14.61 -23.51
N LYS A 644 25.14 -15.17 -22.31
CA LYS A 644 24.16 -15.29 -21.22
C LYS A 644 23.94 -13.96 -20.48
N GLY A 645 23.61 -12.89 -21.21
CA GLY A 645 23.19 -11.61 -20.63
C GLY A 645 21.74 -11.66 -20.17
N LEU A 646 20.82 -11.67 -21.14
CA LEU A 646 19.38 -11.90 -20.93
C LEU A 646 18.98 -13.21 -21.59
N VAL A 647 18.20 -14.06 -20.90
CA VAL A 647 17.79 -15.36 -21.44
C VAL A 647 16.28 -15.45 -21.54
N PHE A 648 15.76 -15.74 -22.73
CA PHE A 648 14.34 -15.98 -22.98
C PHE A 648 14.14 -17.40 -23.49
N ARG A 649 13.36 -18.21 -22.78
CA ARG A 649 13.06 -19.59 -23.18
C ARG A 649 11.64 -19.66 -23.74
N LEU A 650 11.53 -19.86 -25.05
CA LEU A 650 10.26 -20.00 -25.73
C LEU A 650 9.67 -21.40 -25.52
N PRO A 651 8.41 -21.52 -25.08
CA PRO A 651 7.76 -22.81 -24.96
C PRO A 651 7.48 -23.42 -26.35
N PRO A 652 7.59 -24.75 -26.49
CA PRO A 652 7.11 -25.46 -27.67
C PRO A 652 5.59 -25.29 -27.82
N LEU A 653 5.05 -25.50 -29.01
CA LEU A 653 3.64 -25.28 -29.32
C LEU A 653 2.72 -26.21 -28.52
N GLN A 654 3.18 -27.43 -28.21
CA GLN A 654 2.46 -28.39 -27.36
C GLN A 654 2.21 -27.87 -25.92
N ASP A 655 3.05 -26.97 -25.41
CA ASP A 655 2.90 -26.37 -24.07
C ASP A 655 2.01 -25.11 -24.09
N ARG A 656 1.53 -24.70 -25.27
CA ARG A 656 0.66 -23.53 -25.50
C ARG A 656 -0.42 -23.84 -26.54
N THR A 657 -1.17 -24.92 -26.32
CA THR A 657 -2.26 -25.36 -27.20
C THR A 657 -3.34 -24.29 -27.39
N ASP A 658 -3.54 -23.39 -26.42
CA ASP A 658 -4.44 -22.25 -26.55
C ASP A 658 -4.10 -21.41 -27.79
N ASP A 659 -2.83 -21.26 -28.17
CA ASP A 659 -2.44 -20.44 -29.31
C ASP A 659 -2.83 -21.06 -30.67
N ILE A 660 -3.13 -22.36 -30.74
CA ILE A 660 -3.32 -23.09 -32.01
C ILE A 660 -4.50 -22.52 -32.81
N GLY A 661 -5.64 -22.26 -32.17
CA GLY A 661 -6.81 -21.71 -32.86
C GLY A 661 -6.55 -20.31 -33.42
N LEU A 662 -5.93 -19.44 -32.61
CA LEU A 662 -5.56 -18.08 -32.97
C LEU A 662 -4.54 -18.05 -34.13
N LEU A 663 -3.53 -18.92 -34.06
CA LEU A 663 -2.53 -19.09 -35.12
C LEU A 663 -3.16 -19.64 -36.41
N ALA A 664 -4.10 -20.58 -36.28
CA ALA A 664 -4.78 -21.15 -37.44
C ALA A 664 -5.57 -20.08 -38.20
N GLU A 665 -6.38 -19.29 -37.51
CA GLU A 665 -7.12 -18.16 -38.12
C GLU A 665 -6.16 -17.17 -38.80
N HIS A 666 -5.04 -16.83 -38.15
CA HIS A 666 -4.05 -15.91 -38.68
C HIS A 666 -3.45 -16.41 -40.01
N TYR A 667 -2.99 -17.67 -40.07
CA TYR A 667 -2.38 -18.23 -41.28
C TYR A 667 -3.38 -18.51 -42.39
N LEU A 668 -4.60 -18.97 -42.07
CA LEU A 668 -5.67 -19.16 -43.04
C LEU A 668 -6.04 -17.84 -43.73
N THR A 669 -6.20 -16.77 -42.94
CA THR A 669 -6.50 -15.42 -43.45
C THR A 669 -5.38 -14.92 -44.36
N GLY A 670 -4.13 -15.04 -43.92
CA GLY A 670 -2.96 -14.60 -44.70
C GLY A 670 -2.83 -15.34 -46.03
N GLN A 671 -3.00 -16.66 -46.02
CA GLN A 671 -2.88 -17.47 -47.24
C GLN A 671 -4.05 -17.22 -48.21
N ALA A 672 -5.28 -17.07 -47.70
CA ALA A 672 -6.44 -16.75 -48.53
C ALA A 672 -6.29 -15.40 -49.23
N GLN A 673 -5.80 -14.37 -48.52
CA GLN A 673 -5.52 -13.06 -49.09
C GLN A 673 -4.46 -13.13 -50.19
N GLN A 674 -3.38 -13.89 -49.99
CA GLN A 674 -2.34 -14.09 -51.01
C GLN A 674 -2.88 -14.78 -52.28
N LEU A 675 -3.84 -15.68 -52.14
CA LEU A 675 -4.48 -16.39 -53.26
C LEU A 675 -5.68 -15.62 -53.86
N GLY A 676 -6.05 -14.47 -53.30
CA GLY A 676 -7.22 -13.69 -53.74
C GLY A 676 -8.55 -14.43 -53.51
N ARG A 677 -8.64 -15.26 -52.47
CA ARG A 677 -9.83 -16.06 -52.12
C ARG A 677 -10.43 -15.61 -50.79
N GLU A 678 -11.69 -15.97 -50.57
CA GLU A 678 -12.31 -15.85 -49.24
C GLU A 678 -11.60 -16.75 -48.23
N THR A 679 -11.52 -16.31 -46.98
CA THR A 679 -10.87 -17.07 -45.91
C THR A 679 -11.68 -18.32 -45.57
N PRO A 680 -11.13 -19.53 -45.75
CA PRO A 680 -11.84 -20.75 -45.43
C PRO A 680 -11.97 -20.91 -43.91
N LYS A 681 -13.10 -21.46 -43.47
CA LYS A 681 -13.35 -21.77 -42.05
C LYS A 681 -12.95 -23.20 -41.75
N LEU A 682 -12.50 -23.48 -40.52
CA LEU A 682 -12.29 -24.84 -40.02
C LEU A 682 -13.58 -25.39 -39.42
N THR A 683 -13.86 -26.68 -39.65
CA THR A 683 -14.84 -27.39 -38.82
C THR A 683 -14.30 -27.58 -37.40
N GLN A 684 -15.20 -27.78 -36.43
CA GLN A 684 -14.79 -28.07 -35.04
C GLN A 684 -13.88 -29.31 -34.99
N GLU A 685 -14.21 -30.36 -35.74
CA GLU A 685 -13.39 -31.58 -35.83
C GLU A 685 -11.98 -31.33 -36.41
N ALA A 686 -11.85 -30.36 -37.32
CA ALA A 686 -10.56 -29.98 -37.88
C ALA A 686 -9.73 -29.21 -36.84
N LEU A 687 -10.35 -28.28 -36.12
CA LEU A 687 -9.70 -27.53 -35.05
C LEU A 687 -9.25 -28.45 -33.89
N ASP A 688 -10.10 -29.37 -33.45
CA ASP A 688 -9.77 -30.35 -32.42
C ASP A 688 -8.60 -31.24 -32.85
N ALA A 689 -8.55 -31.63 -34.14
CA ALA A 689 -7.44 -32.39 -34.69
C ALA A 689 -6.13 -31.57 -34.71
N LEU A 690 -6.18 -30.26 -34.96
CA LEU A 690 -5.02 -29.39 -34.84
C LEU A 690 -4.55 -29.28 -33.38
N ILE A 691 -5.47 -29.19 -32.41
CA ILE A 691 -5.14 -29.07 -30.99
C ILE A 691 -4.50 -30.35 -30.44
N GLN A 692 -4.96 -31.53 -30.88
CA GLN A 692 -4.47 -32.84 -30.41
C GLN A 692 -3.14 -33.26 -31.05
N HIS A 693 -2.69 -32.60 -32.11
CA HIS A 693 -1.46 -32.95 -32.80
C HIS A 693 -0.22 -32.45 -32.03
N GLU A 694 0.86 -33.25 -31.98
CA GLU A 694 2.06 -32.94 -31.18
C GLU A 694 2.89 -31.76 -31.72
N TRP A 695 2.79 -31.46 -33.03
CA TRP A 695 3.53 -30.38 -33.72
C TRP A 695 5.04 -30.38 -33.42
N LYS A 696 5.75 -31.44 -33.81
CA LYS A 696 7.22 -31.57 -33.61
C LYS A 696 8.01 -30.45 -34.32
N GLY A 697 7.49 -29.91 -35.42
CA GLY A 697 8.03 -28.73 -36.10
C GLY A 697 7.44 -27.40 -35.63
N ASN A 698 6.69 -27.40 -34.53
CA ASN A 698 6.07 -26.24 -33.90
C ASN A 698 5.25 -25.41 -34.90
N ILE A 699 5.39 -24.08 -34.86
CA ILE A 699 4.61 -23.13 -35.68
C ILE A 699 4.93 -23.31 -37.17
N ARG A 700 6.16 -23.74 -37.52
CA ARG A 700 6.56 -23.94 -38.93
C ARG A 700 5.77 -25.07 -39.57
N GLU A 701 5.60 -26.19 -38.86
CA GLU A 701 4.80 -27.32 -39.32
C GLU A 701 3.32 -26.97 -39.39
N LEU A 702 2.78 -26.31 -38.35
CA LEU A 702 1.39 -25.84 -38.33
C LEU A 702 1.09 -24.92 -39.53
N ARG A 703 1.95 -23.92 -39.76
CA ARG A 703 1.83 -23.00 -40.89
C ARG A 703 1.81 -23.75 -42.22
N GLN A 704 2.77 -24.64 -42.44
CA GLN A 704 2.85 -25.42 -43.68
C GLN A 704 1.61 -26.30 -43.89
N CYS A 705 1.10 -26.95 -42.84
CA CYS A 705 -0.12 -27.75 -42.89
C CYS A 705 -1.32 -26.90 -43.33
N LEU A 706 -1.50 -25.73 -42.73
CA LEU A 706 -2.61 -24.82 -43.05
C LEU A 706 -2.48 -24.22 -44.45
N GLU A 707 -1.29 -23.80 -44.86
CA GLU A 707 -1.04 -23.27 -46.21
C GLU A 707 -1.35 -24.32 -47.28
N GLN A 708 -0.96 -25.59 -47.06
CA GLN A 708 -1.30 -26.71 -47.93
C GLN A 708 -2.80 -26.98 -47.97
N ALA A 709 -3.47 -26.96 -46.81
CA ALA A 709 -4.92 -27.16 -46.74
C ALA A 709 -5.67 -26.10 -47.55
N VAL A 710 -5.29 -24.81 -47.43
CA VAL A 710 -5.92 -23.72 -48.20
C VAL A 710 -5.63 -23.82 -49.69
N ALA A 711 -4.40 -24.15 -50.08
CA ALA A 711 -4.01 -24.26 -51.49
C ALA A 711 -4.78 -25.38 -52.22
N LEU A 712 -5.08 -26.47 -51.51
CA LEU A 712 -5.81 -27.63 -52.04
C LEU A 712 -7.33 -27.56 -51.79
N ALA A 713 -7.80 -26.51 -51.09
CA ALA A 713 -9.21 -26.34 -50.79
C ALA A 713 -10.01 -25.97 -52.04
N GLU A 714 -11.02 -26.79 -52.35
CA GLU A 714 -12.04 -26.49 -53.36
C GLU A 714 -13.30 -25.86 -52.73
N ARG A 715 -13.43 -25.93 -51.39
CA ARG A 715 -14.62 -25.52 -50.63
C ARG A 715 -14.25 -24.49 -49.55
N PRO A 716 -15.19 -23.63 -49.14
CA PRO A 716 -14.96 -22.60 -48.12
C PRO A 716 -14.86 -23.16 -46.68
N LEU A 717 -15.06 -24.46 -46.49
CA LEU A 717 -15.02 -25.13 -45.19
C LEU A 717 -14.00 -26.28 -45.23
N LEU A 718 -12.97 -26.18 -44.40
CA LEU A 718 -11.89 -27.16 -44.25
C LEU A 718 -12.25 -28.18 -43.16
N THR A 719 -12.21 -29.45 -43.53
CA THR A 719 -12.46 -30.59 -42.65
C THR A 719 -11.15 -31.22 -42.18
N LYS A 720 -11.22 -32.14 -41.21
CA LYS A 720 -10.06 -32.89 -40.71
C LYS A 720 -9.27 -33.59 -41.83
N HIS A 721 -9.95 -34.09 -42.87
CA HIS A 721 -9.31 -34.76 -44.00
C HIS A 721 -8.48 -33.80 -44.87
N ASP A 722 -8.88 -32.54 -44.94
CA ASP A 722 -8.19 -31.52 -45.74
C ASP A 722 -6.85 -31.10 -45.11
N LEU A 723 -6.70 -31.26 -43.79
CA LEU A 723 -5.46 -30.99 -43.06
C LEU A 723 -4.37 -32.03 -43.32
N ARG A 724 -4.73 -33.23 -43.80
CA ARG A 724 -3.82 -34.34 -44.14
C ARG A 724 -2.79 -34.66 -43.04
N LEU A 725 -3.18 -34.49 -41.77
CA LEU A 725 -2.35 -34.81 -40.63
C LEU A 725 -2.01 -36.31 -40.67
N GLN A 726 -0.73 -36.65 -40.54
CA GLN A 726 -0.35 -38.06 -40.42
C GLN A 726 -0.98 -38.61 -39.14
N PRO A 727 -1.63 -39.79 -39.17
CA PRO A 727 -2.07 -40.41 -37.94
C PRO A 727 -0.83 -40.58 -37.05
N ALA A 728 -0.93 -40.17 -35.79
CA ALA A 728 0.09 -40.45 -34.79
C ALA A 728 0.34 -41.95 -34.85
N THR A 729 1.43 -42.35 -35.51
CA THR A 729 1.80 -43.75 -35.59
C THR A 729 2.12 -44.12 -34.16
N SER A 730 1.22 -44.89 -33.56
CA SER A 730 1.51 -45.70 -32.40
C SER A 730 2.68 -46.62 -32.80
N THR A 731 3.91 -46.12 -32.71
CA THR A 731 5.04 -46.98 -32.38
C THR A 731 4.70 -47.58 -31.04
N THR A 732 4.12 -48.77 -31.10
CA THR A 732 3.96 -49.70 -30.00
C THR A 732 5.27 -49.70 -29.22
N SER A 733 5.17 -49.15 -28.02
CA SER A 733 6.23 -49.06 -27.02
C SER A 733 6.48 -50.45 -26.44
N SER A 734 7.12 -51.34 -27.21
CA SER A 734 7.63 -52.60 -26.67
C SER A 734 9.10 -52.88 -26.99
N ASP A 735 9.87 -51.91 -27.50
CA ASP A 735 11.32 -52.11 -27.67
C ASP A 735 12.18 -50.84 -27.57
N ARG A 736 11.82 -49.92 -26.66
CA ARG A 736 12.72 -48.84 -26.20
C ARG A 736 13.27 -49.09 -24.80
N ALA A 737 13.51 -50.36 -24.48
CA ALA A 737 14.46 -50.70 -23.45
C ALA A 737 15.87 -50.65 -24.09
N ARG A 738 16.77 -49.88 -23.45
CA ARG A 738 18.21 -49.76 -23.75
C ARG A 738 18.60 -48.86 -24.92
N THR A 739 18.45 -47.56 -24.69
CA THR A 739 19.54 -46.63 -25.02
C THR A 739 19.77 -45.78 -23.78
N PRO A 740 20.96 -45.84 -23.15
CA PRO A 740 21.18 -45.16 -21.88
C PRO A 740 21.07 -43.67 -22.13
N LYS A 741 20.07 -43.06 -21.49
CA LYS A 741 20.05 -41.62 -21.25
C LYS A 741 21.17 -41.38 -20.24
N ILE A 742 22.34 -40.98 -20.74
CA ILE A 742 23.46 -40.53 -19.90
C ILE A 742 22.94 -39.31 -19.13
N LEU A 743 22.54 -39.54 -17.88
CA LEU A 743 22.45 -38.52 -16.86
C LEU A 743 23.87 -37.99 -16.62
N PRO A 744 24.07 -36.68 -16.45
CA PRO A 744 25.36 -36.18 -16.00
C PRO A 744 25.63 -36.80 -14.62
N GLU A 745 26.69 -37.61 -14.52
CA GLU A 745 27.16 -38.10 -13.23
C GLU A 745 27.63 -36.91 -12.38
N PRO A 746 27.22 -36.82 -11.11
CA PRO A 746 27.80 -35.86 -10.15
C PRO A 746 29.26 -36.21 -9.78
N ALA A 747 29.82 -37.30 -10.32
CA ALA A 747 31.22 -37.67 -10.17
C ALA A 747 32.18 -36.76 -10.98
N GLY A 748 31.68 -36.04 -11.99
CA GLY A 748 32.47 -35.10 -12.78
C GLY A 748 32.95 -33.88 -11.98
N ASP A 749 32.10 -33.35 -11.09
CA ASP A 749 32.43 -32.15 -10.31
C ASP A 749 33.42 -32.44 -9.17
N ALA A 750 33.45 -33.67 -8.64
CA ALA A 750 34.43 -34.11 -7.66
C ALA A 750 35.81 -34.42 -8.31
N ALA A 751 35.83 -35.01 -9.50
CA ALA A 751 37.07 -35.26 -10.25
C ALA A 751 37.73 -33.96 -10.77
N VAL A 752 36.93 -32.93 -11.07
CA VAL A 752 37.40 -31.59 -11.44
C VAL A 752 38.04 -30.86 -10.24
N LEU A 753 37.54 -31.09 -9.03
CA LEU A 753 38.15 -30.53 -7.81
C LEU A 753 39.44 -31.25 -7.39
N ASP A 754 39.60 -32.54 -7.70
CA ASP A 754 40.83 -33.29 -7.45
C ASP A 754 41.93 -33.02 -8.50
N CYS A 755 41.60 -32.57 -9.72
CA CYS A 755 42.60 -32.03 -10.67
C CYS A 755 43.03 -30.58 -10.35
N LEU A 756 42.37 -29.92 -9.40
CA LEU A 756 42.70 -28.57 -8.93
C LEU A 756 43.44 -28.55 -7.57
N ARG A 757 43.84 -29.72 -7.05
CA ARG A 757 44.87 -29.89 -6.03
C ARG A 757 46.15 -30.43 -6.65
#